data_AF-A0A0D6KNM7-F1
#
_entry.id   AF-A0A0D6KNM7-F1
#
_cell.length_a   1.000
_cell.length_b   1.000
_cell.length_c   1.000
_cell.angle_alpha   90.00
_cell.angle_beta   90.00
_cell.angle_gamma   90.00
#
_symmetry.space_group_name_H-M   'P 1'
#
loop_
_entity.id
_entity.type
_entity.pdbx_description
1 polymer ?
#
loop_
_entity_poly.entity_id
_entity_poly.type
_entity_poly.pdbx_seq_one_letter_code
_entity_poly.pdbx_strand_id
1 'polypeptide(L)'
;MVLQVQTSTYEAKTQEIAKQLLEVTQENRSFLASLRDQMRWDDKLLAWAMSNPGLRVQLFRFIDTLPALRSRAEIAAHLQEYLGDESVELPAALKGMLNFANPDSMPGQVAATTVATAVETLAHKYIAGENITQVIRTVERLRKDKMAFTIDLLGEAVITETEAKSYLERYSELIQQLVAASKNWKAIAAIDEADGEQLAKVQVSVKLTAFYSQFDPLDAEGSEARVSDRIRTLLRHAKELGAAVHFDMEQYAYKDITLHILKKLLMEEEFRQRTDIGITIQAYLRDSEQDARDVIAWLKQRGYPLTIRLVKGAYWDQETIKAAQKHWPQPVYNDKAASDANFEAITQLLLENHQYVYAAIGSHNVRSQARAIAIAETLKVPRRSFEMQVLYGMGDKLAKALVDKGYRVRVYCPYGELLPGMAYLIRRLLENTANSSFLRQNLENRPVEELIAPPKVDLSHAKAHSPEAFPQGSRKEEGAGFLGVADTDYAQEEERRKSAEAFQAVHQQLGRTYLPLINGEYVNTPEAIDSLNPSNFSQVVGKVGLISVEQAEQAMKAAKAAFPAWRKTPAKQRADILRKAGDLMSQRRAELSAWIVLEVGKPVKEADAEVSEAIDFCLYYADEMERLDKGVNYDVSGETNRYIYQPRGIAVVISPWNFPLAIACGMTVAALVAGNCTLLKPAETSSVITAKLTEILVEAGIPQGVYQYVPGKGSQVGAYLVNHPDTHVIAFTGSQEVGCRIYAEAATLKPGQKQMKRVIAEMGGKNAIIVDESADLDQAVVGVVQSAFGYSGQKCSACSRVIVLQSIYDSFVERLVEATKSLNIGETELPSTQVGPVIDANARDRIREYIEKGKTEALVALELPAPQQGYFIGPVIFSEVPPNAIIAQQEIFGPVLAVIKVKDFQEALAVANGTNYALTGGLYSRTPSHIQQAQQEFEVGNLYINRTITGAIVARQPFGGFNLSGVGSKAGGPDYLLQFLEPRTITENIQRQGFAPIEGAD
;
A
#
# COMPACT_ATOMS: atom_id res chain seq x y z
N MET A 1 -9.37 -7.69 -36.01
CA MET A 1 -9.19 -8.89 -36.85
C MET A 1 -9.66 -10.08 -36.05
N VAL A 2 -10.64 -10.82 -36.55
CA VAL A 2 -11.23 -11.98 -35.86
C VAL A 2 -10.16 -13.08 -35.78
N LEU A 3 -9.62 -13.33 -34.59
CA LEU A 3 -8.87 -14.56 -34.34
C LEU A 3 -9.88 -15.70 -34.43
N GLN A 4 -9.83 -16.43 -35.56
CA GLN A 4 -10.50 -17.71 -35.72
C GLN A 4 -10.18 -18.58 -34.51
N VAL A 5 -11.22 -19.00 -33.80
CA VAL A 5 -11.15 -20.08 -32.81
C VAL A 5 -10.53 -21.27 -33.52
N GLN A 6 -9.24 -21.54 -33.25
CA GLN A 6 -8.64 -22.81 -33.63
C GLN A 6 -9.54 -23.90 -33.03
N THR A 7 -10.10 -24.74 -33.89
CA THR A 7 -10.80 -25.96 -33.50
C THR A 7 -9.89 -26.75 -32.56
N SER A 8 -10.18 -26.67 -31.27
CA SER A 8 -9.33 -27.14 -30.19
C SER A 8 -9.24 -28.66 -30.22
N THR A 9 -8.05 -29.17 -30.56
CA THR A 9 -7.70 -30.61 -30.68
C THR A 9 -8.13 -31.44 -29.48
N TYR A 10 -8.23 -30.84 -28.29
CA TYR A 10 -8.54 -31.52 -27.03
C TYR A 10 -9.96 -31.26 -26.50
N GLU A 11 -10.78 -30.43 -27.17
CA GLU A 11 -12.04 -29.92 -26.61
C GLU A 11 -13.09 -31.01 -26.35
N ALA A 12 -13.37 -31.85 -27.34
CA ALA A 12 -14.38 -32.91 -27.21
C ALA A 12 -14.03 -33.86 -26.06
N LYS A 13 -12.75 -34.26 -25.98
CA LYS A 13 -12.22 -35.11 -24.91
C LYS A 13 -12.26 -34.41 -23.54
N THR A 14 -12.00 -33.11 -23.50
CA THR A 14 -12.12 -32.31 -22.27
C THR A 14 -13.54 -32.36 -21.72
N GLN A 15 -14.54 -32.13 -22.57
CA GLN A 15 -15.95 -32.15 -22.16
C GLN A 15 -16.40 -33.54 -21.72
N GLU A 16 -15.97 -34.60 -22.41
CA GLU A 16 -16.25 -35.99 -22.03
C GLU A 16 -15.71 -36.31 -20.63
N ILE A 17 -14.43 -36.02 -20.37
CA ILE A 17 -13.79 -36.26 -19.07
C ILE A 17 -14.44 -35.40 -17.98
N ALA A 18 -14.77 -34.14 -18.29
CA ALA A 18 -15.42 -33.24 -17.34
C ALA A 18 -16.80 -33.76 -16.92
N LYS A 19 -17.60 -34.29 -17.86
CA LYS A 19 -18.90 -34.92 -17.54
C LYS A 19 -18.73 -36.11 -16.60
N GLN A 20 -17.81 -37.02 -16.92
CA GLN A 20 -17.53 -38.19 -16.08
C GLN A 20 -17.08 -37.79 -14.67
N LEU A 21 -16.23 -36.77 -14.55
CA LEU A 21 -15.80 -36.27 -13.24
C LEU A 21 -16.97 -35.62 -12.48
N LEU A 22 -17.81 -34.85 -13.15
CA LEU A 22 -18.99 -34.22 -12.54
C LEU A 22 -19.97 -35.26 -12.01
N GLU A 23 -20.31 -36.27 -12.80
CA GLU A 23 -21.20 -37.38 -12.40
C GLU A 23 -20.73 -38.03 -11.09
N VAL A 24 -19.44 -38.40 -11.00
CA VAL A 24 -18.86 -39.00 -9.78
C VAL A 24 -18.88 -38.03 -8.59
N THR A 25 -18.69 -36.73 -8.83
CA THR A 25 -18.76 -35.74 -7.74
C THR A 25 -20.18 -35.40 -7.29
N GLN A 26 -21.20 -35.63 -8.13
CA GLN A 26 -22.62 -35.32 -7.87
C GLN A 26 -23.42 -36.53 -7.35
N GLU A 27 -23.14 -37.76 -7.78
CA GLU A 27 -23.96 -38.96 -7.50
C GLU A 27 -23.98 -39.40 -6.02
N ASN A 28 -23.06 -38.95 -5.17
CA ASN A 28 -23.02 -39.32 -3.74
C ASN A 28 -23.97 -38.52 -2.82
N ARG A 29 -25.09 -37.99 -3.32
CA ARG A 29 -26.19 -37.49 -2.46
C ARG A 29 -27.07 -38.66 -1.98
N SER A 30 -26.57 -39.46 -1.05
CA SER A 30 -27.43 -40.38 -0.28
C SER A 30 -28.46 -39.56 0.51
N PHE A 31 -29.74 -39.93 0.42
CA PHE A 31 -30.87 -39.32 1.14
C PHE A 31 -30.64 -39.21 2.67
N LEU A 32 -29.85 -40.12 3.25
CA LEU A 32 -29.47 -40.09 4.67
C LEU A 32 -28.30 -39.14 4.97
N ALA A 33 -27.43 -38.85 3.99
CA ALA A 33 -26.37 -37.85 4.11
C ALA A 33 -26.93 -36.43 3.99
N SER A 34 -27.92 -36.18 3.12
CA SER A 34 -28.57 -34.87 3.03
C SER A 34 -29.36 -34.49 4.29
N LEU A 35 -29.91 -35.46 5.02
CA LEU A 35 -30.58 -35.25 6.31
C LEU A 35 -29.59 -34.95 7.45
N ARG A 36 -28.38 -35.52 7.40
CA ARG A 36 -27.32 -35.28 8.39
C ARG A 36 -26.54 -33.98 8.11
N ASP A 37 -26.36 -33.63 6.83
CA ASP A 37 -25.78 -32.35 6.39
C ASP A 37 -26.74 -31.17 6.65
N GLN A 38 -28.06 -31.38 6.62
CA GLN A 38 -29.06 -30.38 7.04
C GLN A 38 -29.02 -30.02 8.53
N MET A 39 -28.28 -30.76 9.36
CA MET A 39 -28.19 -30.54 10.80
C MET A 39 -26.89 -29.89 11.28
N ARG A 40 -25.90 -29.64 10.40
CA ARG A 40 -24.66 -28.97 10.81
C ARG A 40 -24.75 -27.45 10.67
N TRP A 41 -24.26 -26.75 11.69
CA TRP A 41 -24.41 -25.30 11.84
C TRP A 41 -23.47 -24.51 10.91
N ASP A 42 -22.30 -25.08 10.59
CA ASP A 42 -21.28 -24.50 9.70
C ASP A 42 -21.79 -24.30 8.26
N ASP A 43 -22.50 -25.28 7.69
CA ASP A 43 -23.04 -25.18 6.33
C ASP A 43 -24.22 -24.20 6.25
N LYS A 44 -25.02 -24.07 7.32
CA LYS A 44 -26.12 -23.08 7.41
C LYS A 44 -25.59 -21.65 7.50
N LEU A 45 -24.56 -21.44 8.31
CA LEU A 45 -23.97 -20.14 8.53
C LEU A 45 -23.28 -19.60 7.26
N LEU A 46 -22.58 -20.49 6.53
CA LEU A 46 -22.08 -20.22 5.18
C LEU A 46 -23.22 -19.94 4.19
N ALA A 47 -24.28 -20.74 4.17
CA ALA A 47 -25.42 -20.51 3.28
C ALA A 47 -26.13 -19.16 3.55
N TRP A 48 -26.26 -18.76 4.82
CA TRP A 48 -26.82 -17.46 5.21
C TRP A 48 -25.94 -16.30 4.77
N ALA A 49 -24.63 -16.40 5.01
CA ALA A 49 -23.66 -15.41 4.53
C ALA A 49 -23.67 -15.30 3.00
N MET A 50 -23.81 -16.42 2.28
CA MET A 50 -23.90 -16.39 0.81
C MET A 50 -25.19 -15.79 0.29
N SER A 51 -26.28 -15.83 1.06
CA SER A 51 -27.60 -15.30 0.65
C SER A 51 -27.77 -13.82 0.94
N ASN A 52 -26.93 -13.22 1.82
CA ASN A 52 -27.06 -11.84 2.28
C ASN A 52 -25.69 -11.12 2.26
N PRO A 53 -25.43 -10.21 1.30
CA PRO A 53 -24.13 -9.53 1.17
C PRO A 53 -23.70 -8.75 2.42
N GLY A 54 -24.61 -8.04 3.10
CA GLY A 54 -24.33 -7.30 4.33
C GLY A 54 -23.90 -8.21 5.47
N LEU A 55 -24.66 -9.28 5.73
CA LEU A 55 -24.32 -10.32 6.71
C LEU A 55 -22.96 -10.97 6.40
N ARG A 56 -22.64 -11.24 5.13
CA ARG A 56 -21.36 -11.82 4.72
C ARG A 56 -20.18 -10.97 5.17
N VAL A 57 -20.24 -9.66 4.89
CA VAL A 57 -19.15 -8.72 5.19
C VAL A 57 -18.93 -8.64 6.69
N GLN A 58 -20.00 -8.41 7.46
CA GLN A 58 -19.88 -8.25 8.91
C GLN A 58 -19.47 -9.55 9.60
N LEU A 59 -19.98 -10.70 9.14
CA LEU A 59 -19.55 -11.99 9.67
C LEU A 59 -18.06 -12.26 9.39
N PHE A 60 -17.57 -11.96 8.18
CA PHE A 60 -16.15 -12.16 7.86
C PHE A 60 -15.24 -11.23 8.67
N ARG A 61 -15.66 -9.97 8.86
CA ARG A 61 -14.95 -9.04 9.76
C ARG A 61 -14.97 -9.49 11.21
N PHE A 62 -16.09 -10.01 11.69
CA PHE A 62 -16.15 -10.58 13.03
C PHE A 62 -15.20 -11.78 13.18
N ILE A 63 -15.19 -12.71 12.21
CA ILE A 63 -14.27 -13.85 12.20
C ILE A 63 -12.81 -13.40 12.20
N ASP A 64 -12.49 -12.32 11.48
CA ASP A 64 -11.15 -11.73 11.45
C ASP A 64 -10.69 -11.20 12.81
N THR A 65 -11.61 -10.61 13.55
CA THR A 65 -11.33 -10.01 14.86
C THR A 65 -11.22 -11.05 15.98
N LEU A 66 -11.93 -12.19 15.87
CA LEU A 66 -11.95 -13.24 16.90
C LEU A 66 -10.58 -13.61 17.49
N PRO A 67 -9.51 -13.79 16.68
CA PRO A 67 -8.14 -13.98 17.17
C PRO A 67 -7.64 -12.98 18.21
N ALA A 68 -8.04 -11.71 18.10
CA ALA A 68 -7.60 -10.67 19.02
C ALA A 68 -8.39 -10.65 20.33
N LEU A 69 -9.57 -11.29 20.37
CA LEU A 69 -10.46 -11.25 21.52
C LEU A 69 -10.05 -12.31 22.55
N ARG A 70 -9.72 -11.86 23.77
CA ARG A 70 -9.14 -12.69 24.83
C ARG A 70 -10.17 -13.18 25.83
N SER A 71 -11.38 -12.61 25.83
CA SER A 71 -12.46 -13.00 26.73
C SER A 71 -13.77 -13.32 26.01
N ARG A 72 -14.62 -14.15 26.64
CA ARG A 72 -15.96 -14.45 26.10
C ARG A 72 -16.85 -13.22 26.07
N ALA A 73 -16.64 -12.29 26.99
CA ALA A 73 -17.36 -11.03 27.06
C ALA A 73 -17.04 -10.15 25.84
N GLU A 74 -15.76 -10.02 25.49
CA GLU A 74 -15.31 -9.33 24.29
C GLU A 74 -15.89 -9.96 23.02
N ILE A 75 -15.86 -11.30 22.92
CA ILE A 75 -16.47 -12.03 21.79
C ILE A 75 -17.96 -11.73 21.68
N ALA A 76 -18.70 -11.77 22.79
CA ALA A 76 -20.13 -11.49 22.80
C ALA A 76 -20.42 -10.03 22.42
N ALA A 77 -19.64 -9.06 22.94
CA ALA A 77 -19.78 -7.65 22.60
C ALA A 77 -19.55 -7.41 21.10
N HIS A 78 -18.44 -7.92 20.55
CA HIS A 78 -18.14 -7.79 19.12
C HIS A 78 -19.19 -8.50 18.25
N LEU A 79 -19.68 -9.67 18.68
CA LEU A 79 -20.75 -10.37 17.96
C LEU A 79 -22.00 -9.49 17.86
N GLN A 80 -22.35 -8.79 18.94
CA GLN A 80 -23.48 -7.87 18.97
C GLN A 80 -23.24 -6.62 18.12
N GLU A 81 -22.05 -6.04 18.15
CA GLU A 81 -21.71 -4.87 17.33
C GLU A 81 -21.74 -5.20 15.82
N TYR A 82 -21.10 -6.29 15.41
CA TYR A 82 -21.01 -6.66 14.00
C TYR A 82 -22.34 -7.12 13.42
N LEU A 83 -23.09 -7.93 14.16
CA LEU A 83 -24.34 -8.51 13.68
C LEU A 83 -25.56 -7.64 13.97
N GLY A 84 -25.46 -6.67 14.88
CA GLY A 84 -26.49 -5.68 15.18
C GLY A 84 -26.48 -4.46 14.26
N ASP A 85 -25.56 -4.39 13.30
CA ASP A 85 -25.45 -3.32 12.30
C ASP A 85 -26.74 -3.21 11.45
N GLU A 86 -27.18 -1.98 11.17
CA GLU A 86 -28.44 -1.71 10.44
C GLU A 86 -28.48 -2.32 9.03
N SER A 87 -27.31 -2.57 8.42
CA SER A 87 -27.20 -3.20 7.10
C SER A 87 -27.39 -4.73 7.12
N VAL A 88 -27.60 -5.33 8.29
CA VAL A 88 -27.66 -6.79 8.48
C VAL A 88 -29.09 -7.27 8.72
N GLU A 89 -29.64 -8.01 7.77
CA GLU A 89 -30.83 -8.82 8.00
C GLU A 89 -30.46 -10.17 8.64
N LEU A 90 -30.80 -10.33 9.93
CA LEU A 90 -30.47 -11.53 10.67
C LEU A 90 -31.53 -12.64 10.53
N PRO A 91 -31.12 -13.88 10.23
CA PRO A 91 -31.95 -15.06 10.43
C PRO A 91 -32.46 -15.15 11.88
N ALA A 92 -33.68 -15.66 12.07
CA ALA A 92 -34.32 -15.75 13.39
C ALA A 92 -33.45 -16.46 14.46
N ALA A 93 -32.66 -17.46 14.04
CA ALA A 93 -31.72 -18.15 14.92
C ALA A 93 -30.61 -17.21 15.44
N LEU A 94 -30.00 -16.40 14.58
CA LEU A 94 -28.96 -15.42 14.94
C LEU A 94 -29.53 -14.27 15.77
N LYS A 95 -30.74 -13.81 15.45
CA LYS A 95 -31.45 -12.78 16.22
C LYS A 95 -31.67 -13.18 17.67
N GLY A 96 -31.96 -14.46 17.94
CA GLY A 96 -32.10 -14.98 19.29
C GLY A 96 -30.79 -14.99 20.09
N MET A 97 -29.64 -15.22 19.43
CA MET A 97 -28.32 -15.21 20.08
C MET A 97 -27.84 -13.82 20.46
N LEU A 98 -28.30 -12.77 19.79
CA LEU A 98 -27.96 -11.37 20.12
C LEU A 98 -28.85 -10.77 21.20
N ASN A 99 -29.87 -11.49 21.67
CA ASN A 99 -30.86 -10.96 22.61
C ASN A 99 -30.37 -11.05 24.06
N PHE A 100 -29.25 -10.40 24.35
CA PHE A 100 -28.74 -10.20 25.70
C PHE A 100 -28.45 -8.72 25.94
N ALA A 101 -28.77 -8.24 27.15
CA ALA A 101 -28.58 -6.83 27.51
C ALA A 101 -27.14 -6.51 27.96
N ASN A 102 -26.37 -7.53 28.36
CA ASN A 102 -24.99 -7.40 28.82
C ASN A 102 -24.14 -8.57 28.26
N PRO A 103 -23.02 -8.31 27.56
CA PRO A 103 -22.10 -9.34 27.06
C PRO A 103 -21.57 -10.32 28.13
N ASP A 104 -21.43 -9.87 29.38
CA ASP A 104 -20.97 -10.70 30.51
C ASP A 104 -22.03 -11.67 31.04
N SER A 105 -23.29 -11.51 30.61
CA SER A 105 -24.39 -12.34 31.07
C SER A 105 -24.24 -13.81 30.63
N MET A 106 -24.89 -14.73 31.35
CA MET A 106 -24.89 -16.16 30.96
C MET A 106 -25.34 -16.39 29.50
N PRO A 107 -26.41 -15.74 28.99
CA PRO A 107 -26.75 -15.83 27.56
C PRO A 107 -25.65 -15.33 26.63
N GLY A 108 -24.97 -14.21 26.96
CA GLY A 108 -23.85 -13.67 26.18
C GLY A 108 -22.66 -14.63 26.11
N GLN A 109 -22.26 -15.20 27.26
CA GLN A 109 -21.17 -16.17 27.32
C GLN A 109 -21.48 -17.47 26.54
N VAL A 110 -22.75 -17.91 26.56
CA VAL A 110 -23.20 -19.07 25.77
C VAL A 110 -23.13 -18.76 24.27
N ALA A 111 -23.57 -17.57 23.84
CA ALA A 111 -23.47 -17.14 22.45
C ALA A 111 -21.99 -17.08 21.98
N ALA A 112 -21.12 -16.45 22.76
CA ALA A 112 -19.69 -16.38 22.49
C ALA A 112 -19.05 -17.77 22.36
N THR A 113 -19.33 -18.67 23.30
CA THR A 113 -18.80 -20.05 23.26
C THR A 113 -19.28 -20.78 22.01
N THR A 114 -20.57 -20.67 21.69
CA THR A 114 -21.17 -21.33 20.51
C THR A 114 -20.51 -20.85 19.22
N VAL A 115 -20.33 -19.55 19.06
CA VAL A 115 -19.74 -18.95 17.85
C VAL A 115 -18.24 -19.25 17.76
N ALA A 116 -17.48 -19.11 18.85
CA ALA A 116 -16.06 -19.43 18.87
C ALA A 116 -15.80 -20.88 18.47
N THR A 117 -16.52 -21.84 19.06
CA THR A 117 -16.39 -23.26 18.71
C THR A 117 -16.83 -23.54 17.26
N ALA A 118 -17.83 -22.82 16.75
CA ALA A 118 -18.24 -22.96 15.35
C ALA A 118 -17.15 -22.47 14.38
N VAL A 119 -16.52 -21.33 14.67
CA VAL A 119 -15.43 -20.79 13.86
C VAL A 119 -14.18 -21.66 13.96
N GLU A 120 -13.84 -22.17 15.15
CA GLU A 120 -12.75 -23.13 15.33
C GLU A 120 -12.97 -24.42 14.53
N THR A 121 -14.19 -24.98 14.59
CA THR A 121 -14.58 -26.14 13.79
C THR A 121 -14.45 -25.86 12.29
N LEU A 122 -14.81 -24.64 11.87
CA LEU A 122 -14.67 -24.20 10.48
C LEU A 122 -13.19 -24.07 10.08
N ALA A 123 -12.32 -23.57 10.97
CA ALA A 123 -10.88 -23.49 10.74
C ALA A 123 -10.26 -24.89 10.58
N HIS A 124 -10.61 -25.86 11.44
CA HIS A 124 -10.15 -27.26 11.32
C HIS A 124 -10.59 -27.95 10.03
N LYS A 125 -11.64 -27.46 9.37
CA LYS A 125 -12.04 -27.96 8.03
C LYS A 125 -10.98 -27.62 6.97
N TYR A 126 -10.29 -26.48 7.09
CA TYR A 126 -9.36 -25.98 6.07
C TYR A 126 -7.89 -26.02 6.49
N ILE A 127 -7.60 -26.28 7.77
CA ILE A 127 -6.25 -26.41 8.32
C ILE A 127 -5.99 -27.88 8.66
N ALA A 128 -4.88 -28.43 8.20
CA ALA A 128 -4.56 -29.86 8.32
C ALA A 128 -4.18 -30.28 9.75
N GLY A 129 -3.78 -29.33 10.59
CA GLY A 129 -3.50 -29.50 12.01
C GLY A 129 -2.82 -28.26 12.61
N GLU A 130 -2.84 -28.15 13.93
CA GLU A 130 -2.17 -27.09 14.70
C GLU A 130 -0.79 -27.49 15.19
N ASN A 131 -0.56 -28.79 15.41
CA ASN A 131 0.72 -29.35 15.83
C ASN A 131 1.14 -30.53 14.94
N ILE A 132 2.43 -30.87 14.98
CA ILE A 132 3.00 -31.91 14.13
C ILE A 132 2.28 -33.26 14.27
N THR A 133 1.82 -33.62 15.48
CA THR A 133 1.13 -34.90 15.70
C THR A 133 -0.18 -34.97 14.91
N GLN A 134 -0.94 -33.88 14.89
CA GLN A 134 -2.15 -33.78 14.07
C GLN A 134 -1.83 -33.81 12.59
N VAL A 135 -0.79 -33.09 12.14
CA VAL A 135 -0.36 -33.11 10.73
C VAL A 135 0.03 -34.51 10.28
N ILE A 136 0.82 -35.24 11.07
CA ILE A 136 1.22 -36.62 10.74
C ILE A 136 -0.02 -37.50 10.59
N ARG A 137 -1.01 -37.40 11.49
CA ARG A 137 -2.27 -38.16 11.37
C ARG A 137 -3.03 -37.80 10.10
N THR A 138 -3.11 -36.51 9.77
CA THR A 138 -3.76 -36.04 8.53
C THR A 138 -3.04 -36.57 7.30
N VAL A 139 -1.71 -36.50 7.27
CA VAL A 139 -0.87 -37.05 6.20
C VAL A 139 -1.04 -38.56 6.07
N GLU A 140 -1.04 -39.31 7.16
CA GLU A 140 -1.27 -40.76 7.15
C GLU A 140 -2.65 -41.13 6.60
N ARG A 141 -3.68 -40.33 6.90
CA ARG A 141 -5.02 -40.49 6.32
C ARG A 141 -5.01 -40.25 4.81
N LEU A 142 -4.45 -39.12 4.36
CA LEU A 142 -4.32 -38.79 2.95
C LEU A 142 -3.55 -39.87 2.17
N ARG A 143 -2.47 -40.39 2.76
CA ARG A 143 -1.71 -41.49 2.16
C ARG A 143 -2.53 -42.77 2.05
N LYS A 144 -3.33 -43.14 3.07
CA LYS A 144 -4.24 -44.30 2.99
C LYS A 144 -5.25 -44.14 1.83
N ASP A 145 -5.67 -42.91 1.57
CA ASP A 145 -6.52 -42.55 0.44
C ASP A 145 -5.75 -42.39 -0.88
N LYS A 146 -4.48 -42.81 -0.93
CA LYS A 146 -3.57 -42.75 -2.08
C LYS A 146 -3.35 -41.32 -2.61
N MET A 147 -3.32 -40.34 -1.71
CA MET A 147 -2.99 -38.95 -2.02
C MET A 147 -1.62 -38.58 -1.46
N ALA A 148 -0.84 -37.85 -2.26
CA ALA A 148 0.36 -37.17 -1.81
C ALA A 148 0.00 -35.86 -1.08
N PHE A 149 0.98 -35.20 -0.47
CA PHE A 149 0.76 -33.93 0.22
C PHE A 149 1.90 -32.93 -0.04
N THR A 150 1.64 -31.68 0.30
CA THR A 150 2.65 -30.65 0.55
C THR A 150 2.22 -29.84 1.76
N ILE A 151 3.11 -29.66 2.73
CA ILE A 151 2.80 -28.87 3.94
C ILE A 151 3.22 -27.42 3.74
N ASP A 152 2.32 -26.48 4.06
CA ASP A 152 2.61 -25.04 4.16
C ASP A 152 2.48 -24.61 5.61
N LEU A 153 3.53 -24.00 6.14
CA LEU A 153 3.53 -23.43 7.47
C LEU A 153 2.77 -22.11 7.46
N LEU A 154 1.63 -22.08 8.15
CA LEU A 154 0.89 -20.88 8.45
C LEU A 154 1.67 -20.04 9.46
N GLY A 155 1.74 -18.75 9.18
CA GLY A 155 2.39 -17.75 10.02
C GLY A 155 1.90 -16.36 9.67
N GLU A 156 2.10 -15.46 10.61
CA GLU A 156 1.95 -14.01 10.43
C GLU A 156 2.89 -13.51 9.31
N ALA A 157 2.65 -12.30 8.83
CA ALA A 157 3.60 -11.67 7.93
C ALA A 157 4.96 -11.57 8.65
N VAL A 158 6.03 -11.99 7.98
CA VAL A 158 7.39 -11.87 8.53
C VAL A 158 7.81 -10.42 8.41
N ILE A 159 7.76 -9.72 9.54
CA ILE A 159 8.06 -8.29 9.64
C ILE A 159 9.37 -8.03 10.39
N THR A 160 9.97 -9.07 10.98
CA THR A 160 11.25 -8.99 11.69
C THR A 160 12.28 -10.03 11.21
N GLU A 161 13.58 -9.73 11.34
CA GLU A 161 14.63 -10.70 11.03
C GLU A 161 14.64 -11.92 11.98
N THR A 162 14.18 -11.72 13.22
CA THR A 162 13.97 -12.78 14.22
C THR A 162 12.89 -13.77 13.76
N GLU A 163 11.75 -13.26 13.29
CA GLU A 163 10.68 -14.08 12.69
C GLU A 163 11.18 -14.79 11.42
N ALA A 164 11.93 -14.10 10.57
CA ALA A 164 12.47 -14.67 9.34
C ALA A 164 13.44 -15.84 9.62
N LYS A 165 14.25 -15.72 10.70
CA LYS A 165 15.12 -16.80 11.18
C LYS A 165 14.30 -17.94 11.77
N SER A 166 13.32 -17.63 12.62
CA SER A 166 12.40 -18.61 13.21
C SER A 166 11.64 -19.39 12.12
N TYR A 167 11.25 -18.73 11.03
CA TYR A 167 10.60 -19.37 9.88
C TYR A 167 11.48 -20.45 9.27
N LEU A 168 12.76 -20.16 9.00
CA LEU A 168 13.73 -21.15 8.49
C LEU A 168 13.93 -22.32 9.46
N GLU A 169 14.04 -22.05 10.75
CA GLU A 169 14.20 -23.07 11.80
C GLU A 169 12.97 -23.98 11.87
N ARG A 170 11.76 -23.40 11.90
CA ARG A 170 10.49 -24.15 11.91
C ARG A 170 10.34 -25.03 10.68
N TYR A 171 10.73 -24.57 9.49
CA TYR A 171 10.74 -25.44 8.30
C TYR A 171 11.77 -26.57 8.39
N SER A 172 12.95 -26.28 8.92
CA SER A 172 14.01 -27.29 9.08
C SER A 172 13.58 -28.39 10.05
N GLU A 173 12.95 -28.03 11.16
CA GLU A 173 12.36 -28.96 12.13
C GLU A 173 11.18 -29.73 11.54
N LEU A 174 10.27 -29.05 10.83
CA LEU A 174 9.12 -29.68 10.17
C LEU A 174 9.57 -30.75 9.18
N ILE A 175 10.56 -30.44 8.33
CA ILE A 175 11.12 -31.39 7.37
C ILE A 175 11.71 -32.61 8.11
N GLN A 176 12.50 -32.37 9.14
CA GLN A 176 13.12 -33.45 9.94
C GLN A 176 12.07 -34.37 10.56
N GLN A 177 11.03 -33.79 11.17
CA GLN A 177 9.96 -34.56 11.83
C GLN A 177 9.11 -35.36 10.84
N LEU A 178 8.74 -34.74 9.70
CA LEU A 178 7.99 -35.43 8.64
C LEU A 178 8.81 -36.56 8.00
N VAL A 179 10.10 -36.33 7.73
CA VAL A 179 10.98 -37.37 7.18
C VAL A 179 11.16 -38.50 8.18
N ALA A 180 11.33 -38.22 9.47
CA ALA A 180 11.40 -39.24 10.51
C ALA A 180 10.12 -40.10 10.55
N ALA A 181 8.94 -39.47 10.49
CA ALA A 181 7.66 -40.18 10.39
C ALA A 181 7.55 -41.02 9.10
N SER A 182 8.06 -40.49 7.98
CA SER A 182 7.97 -41.13 6.66
C SER A 182 8.68 -42.48 6.54
N LYS A 183 9.66 -42.75 7.41
CA LYS A 183 10.35 -44.05 7.51
C LYS A 183 9.39 -45.19 7.86
N ASN A 184 8.32 -44.90 8.60
CA ASN A 184 7.30 -45.86 8.99
C ASN A 184 6.13 -45.96 8.00
N TRP A 185 6.08 -45.09 6.99
CA TRP A 185 5.00 -45.13 6.00
C TRP A 185 5.25 -46.23 4.96
N LYS A 186 4.25 -47.12 4.81
CA LYS A 186 4.19 -48.06 3.70
C LYS A 186 4.34 -47.33 2.37
N ALA A 187 5.15 -47.88 1.48
CA ALA A 187 5.29 -47.37 0.12
C ALA A 187 3.99 -47.58 -0.64
N ILE A 188 3.51 -46.54 -1.33
CA ILE A 188 2.30 -46.56 -2.13
C ILE A 188 2.69 -46.17 -3.55
N ALA A 189 2.84 -47.16 -4.43
CA ALA A 189 3.31 -46.98 -5.81
C ALA A 189 2.54 -45.90 -6.58
N ALA A 190 1.25 -45.67 -6.25
CA ALA A 190 0.46 -44.64 -6.92
C ALA A 190 0.94 -43.19 -6.67
N ILE A 191 1.64 -42.93 -5.56
CA ILE A 191 2.06 -41.58 -5.14
C ILE A 191 3.57 -41.46 -4.84
N ASP A 192 4.22 -42.57 -4.49
CA ASP A 192 5.64 -42.62 -4.13
C ASP A 192 6.52 -43.08 -5.31
N GLU A 193 5.94 -43.52 -6.43
CA GLU A 193 6.66 -43.97 -7.61
C GLU A 193 6.03 -43.40 -8.89
N ALA A 194 6.85 -43.05 -9.86
CA ALA A 194 6.39 -42.74 -11.22
C ALA A 194 7.46 -43.15 -12.23
N ASP A 195 7.06 -43.88 -13.27
CA ASP A 195 7.93 -44.29 -14.38
C ASP A 195 9.23 -45.00 -13.94
N GLY A 196 9.18 -45.77 -12.84
CA GLY A 196 10.32 -46.48 -12.25
C GLY A 196 11.21 -45.63 -11.34
N GLU A 197 10.89 -44.35 -11.14
CA GLU A 197 11.59 -43.44 -10.23
C GLU A 197 10.85 -43.34 -8.89
N GLN A 198 11.62 -43.36 -7.79
CA GLN A 198 11.09 -43.09 -6.45
C GLN A 198 10.95 -41.58 -6.23
N LEU A 199 9.79 -41.17 -5.72
CA LEU A 199 9.47 -39.77 -5.43
C LEU A 199 9.65 -39.47 -3.95
N ALA A 200 9.98 -38.22 -3.62
CA ALA A 200 10.03 -37.77 -2.25
C ALA A 200 8.66 -37.95 -1.57
N LYS A 201 8.62 -38.72 -0.48
CA LYS A 201 7.40 -38.93 0.33
C LYS A 201 6.97 -37.66 1.08
N VAL A 202 7.91 -36.75 1.32
CA VAL A 202 7.72 -35.49 2.04
C VAL A 202 7.95 -34.34 1.08
N GLN A 203 7.02 -33.39 1.06
CA GLN A 203 7.17 -32.12 0.37
C GLN A 203 6.66 -30.99 1.26
N VAL A 204 7.34 -29.85 1.23
CA VAL A 204 6.90 -28.60 1.85
C VAL A 204 6.75 -27.51 0.79
N SER A 205 5.85 -26.55 1.02
CA SER A 205 5.74 -25.31 0.23
C SER A 205 6.21 -24.14 1.08
N VAL A 206 7.03 -23.25 0.51
CA VAL A 206 7.64 -22.11 1.22
C VAL A 206 7.45 -20.82 0.44
N LYS A 207 7.44 -19.70 1.15
CA LYS A 207 7.29 -18.34 0.60
C LYS A 207 8.63 -17.60 0.66
N LEU A 208 9.00 -16.90 -0.40
CA LEU A 208 10.33 -16.28 -0.49
C LEU A 208 10.45 -15.07 0.44
N THR A 209 9.37 -14.28 0.53
CA THR A 209 9.31 -13.07 1.37
C THR A 209 9.51 -13.42 2.86
N ALA A 210 9.09 -14.61 3.29
CA ALA A 210 9.23 -15.05 4.67
C ALA A 210 10.68 -15.33 5.10
N PHE A 211 11.63 -15.38 4.17
CA PHE A 211 13.05 -15.52 4.50
C PHE A 211 13.75 -14.19 4.72
N TYR A 212 13.15 -13.04 4.43
CA TYR A 212 13.78 -11.74 4.66
C TYR A 212 12.72 -10.66 4.93
N SER A 213 12.78 -10.05 6.12
CA SER A 213 11.76 -9.08 6.54
C SER A 213 11.75 -7.80 5.71
N GLN A 214 12.88 -7.46 5.07
CA GLN A 214 13.01 -6.27 4.23
C GLN A 214 13.07 -6.63 2.72
N PHE A 215 12.39 -7.72 2.33
CA PHE A 215 12.32 -8.13 0.93
C PHE A 215 11.60 -7.08 0.07
N ASP A 216 12.37 -6.39 -0.78
CA ASP A 216 11.90 -5.23 -1.52
C ASP A 216 12.41 -5.26 -2.97
N PRO A 217 11.54 -5.17 -3.99
CA PRO A 217 11.99 -5.11 -5.37
C PRO A 217 12.88 -3.91 -5.70
N LEU A 218 12.80 -2.81 -4.95
CA LEU A 218 13.71 -1.66 -5.14
C LEU A 218 15.16 -2.07 -4.83
N ASP A 219 15.39 -2.83 -3.76
CA ASP A 219 16.68 -3.44 -3.42
C ASP A 219 16.75 -4.88 -3.93
N ALA A 220 16.65 -5.04 -5.25
CA ALA A 220 16.62 -6.37 -5.86
C ALA A 220 17.89 -7.19 -5.55
N GLU A 221 19.06 -6.55 -5.59
CA GLU A 221 20.34 -7.22 -5.34
C GLU A 221 20.52 -7.58 -3.85
N GLY A 222 20.21 -6.67 -2.92
CA GLY A 222 20.31 -6.94 -1.49
C GLY A 222 19.28 -7.97 -1.03
N SER A 223 18.04 -7.89 -1.54
CA SER A 223 16.99 -8.89 -1.31
C SER A 223 17.40 -10.27 -1.82
N GLU A 224 17.96 -10.36 -3.03
CA GLU A 224 18.50 -11.62 -3.57
C GLU A 224 19.57 -12.19 -2.63
N ALA A 225 20.57 -11.38 -2.26
CA ALA A 225 21.71 -11.85 -1.48
C ALA A 225 21.26 -12.45 -0.13
N ARG A 226 20.40 -11.73 0.59
CA ARG A 226 19.90 -12.16 1.92
C ARG A 226 19.03 -13.41 1.85
N VAL A 227 18.11 -13.47 0.90
CA VAL A 227 17.19 -14.59 0.75
C VAL A 227 17.90 -15.84 0.24
N SER A 228 18.82 -15.69 -0.71
CA SER A 228 19.54 -16.81 -1.31
C SER A 228 20.27 -17.66 -0.27
N ASP A 229 20.93 -17.05 0.72
CA ASP A 229 21.66 -17.79 1.76
C ASP A 229 20.76 -18.71 2.60
N ARG A 230 19.57 -18.22 2.94
CA ARG A 230 18.58 -18.98 3.72
C ARG A 230 17.95 -20.08 2.88
N ILE A 231 17.69 -19.81 1.59
CA ILE A 231 17.22 -20.83 0.64
C ILE A 231 18.27 -21.93 0.45
N ARG A 232 19.55 -21.59 0.28
CA ARG A 232 20.63 -22.58 0.17
C ARG A 232 20.64 -23.50 1.38
N THR A 233 20.52 -22.94 2.59
CA THR A 233 20.47 -23.69 3.84
C THR A 233 19.28 -24.66 3.86
N LEU A 234 18.07 -24.17 3.55
CA LEU A 234 16.87 -25.01 3.49
C LEU A 234 17.01 -26.13 2.46
N LEU A 235 17.48 -25.81 1.25
CA LEU A 235 17.59 -26.77 0.15
C LEU A 235 18.63 -27.84 0.45
N ARG A 236 19.78 -27.50 1.06
CA ARG A 236 20.78 -28.49 1.49
C ARG A 236 20.20 -29.45 2.52
N HIS A 237 19.56 -28.92 3.56
CA HIS A 237 18.90 -29.73 4.60
C HIS A 237 17.82 -30.65 4.02
N ALA A 238 16.98 -30.12 3.12
CA ALA A 238 15.96 -30.92 2.44
C ALA A 238 16.56 -32.04 1.58
N LYS A 239 17.67 -31.76 0.87
CA LYS A 239 18.39 -32.77 0.06
C LYS A 239 18.97 -33.88 0.93
N GLU A 240 19.62 -33.52 2.04
CA GLU A 240 20.21 -34.49 2.98
C GLU A 240 19.16 -35.44 3.58
N LEU A 241 17.96 -34.93 3.85
CA LEU A 241 16.86 -35.71 4.42
C LEU A 241 15.97 -36.40 3.38
N GLY A 242 16.11 -36.08 2.09
CA GLY A 242 15.28 -36.64 1.01
C GLY A 242 13.86 -36.05 0.94
N ALA A 243 13.70 -34.76 1.25
CA ALA A 243 12.45 -34.02 1.14
C ALA A 243 12.44 -33.08 -0.08
N ALA A 244 11.28 -32.95 -0.72
CA ALA A 244 11.04 -32.01 -1.80
C ALA A 244 10.65 -30.63 -1.27
N VAL A 245 11.01 -29.57 -2.00
CA VAL A 245 10.70 -28.17 -1.63
C VAL A 245 10.02 -27.47 -2.80
N HIS A 246 8.90 -26.82 -2.54
CA HIS A 246 8.15 -26.05 -3.53
C HIS A 246 8.13 -24.57 -3.14
N PHE A 247 8.42 -23.69 -4.08
CA PHE A 247 8.35 -22.24 -3.86
C PHE A 247 7.00 -21.71 -4.35
N ASP A 248 6.26 -21.08 -3.43
CA ASP A 248 5.00 -20.41 -3.73
C ASP A 248 5.24 -19.04 -4.36
N MET A 249 4.22 -18.56 -5.08
CA MET A 249 4.21 -17.23 -5.68
C MET A 249 3.22 -16.34 -4.91
N GLU A 250 3.65 -15.12 -4.62
CA GLU A 250 2.97 -14.20 -3.70
C GLU A 250 2.33 -13.04 -4.47
N GLN A 251 2.39 -11.81 -3.96
CA GLN A 251 1.85 -10.62 -4.62
C GLN A 251 2.65 -10.26 -5.88
N TYR A 252 2.00 -9.56 -6.81
CA TYR A 252 2.57 -9.22 -8.13
C TYR A 252 3.90 -8.47 -8.03
N ALA A 253 4.03 -7.56 -7.06
CA ALA A 253 5.25 -6.76 -6.83
C ALA A 253 6.51 -7.60 -6.54
N TYR A 254 6.35 -8.86 -6.12
CA TYR A 254 7.46 -9.77 -5.81
C TYR A 254 7.71 -10.80 -6.92
N LYS A 255 6.80 -10.93 -7.89
CA LYS A 255 6.81 -12.00 -8.89
C LYS A 255 8.12 -12.07 -9.68
N ASP A 256 8.54 -10.95 -10.25
CA ASP A 256 9.74 -10.89 -11.11
C ASP A 256 11.01 -11.18 -10.32
N ILE A 257 11.17 -10.57 -9.14
CA ILE A 257 12.33 -10.81 -8.28
C ILE A 257 12.36 -12.26 -7.76
N THR A 258 11.22 -12.85 -7.38
CA THR A 258 11.14 -14.26 -6.99
C THR A 258 11.58 -15.19 -8.12
N LEU A 259 11.08 -14.98 -9.35
CA LEU A 259 11.49 -15.77 -10.50
C LEU A 259 12.98 -15.58 -10.83
N HIS A 260 13.49 -14.35 -10.73
CA HIS A 260 14.92 -14.04 -10.95
C HIS A 260 15.83 -14.80 -9.98
N ILE A 261 15.57 -14.66 -8.67
CA ILE A 261 16.34 -15.29 -7.60
C ILE A 261 16.36 -16.81 -7.80
N LEU A 262 15.20 -17.42 -8.02
CA LEU A 262 15.08 -18.87 -8.19
C LEU A 262 15.79 -19.35 -9.47
N LYS A 263 15.65 -18.64 -10.60
CA LYS A 263 16.33 -18.99 -11.86
C LYS A 263 17.85 -18.98 -11.71
N LYS A 264 18.39 -18.02 -10.95
CA LYS A 264 19.83 -17.88 -10.69
C LYS A 264 20.34 -18.94 -9.71
N LEU A 265 19.70 -19.05 -8.54
CA LEU A 265 20.09 -19.99 -7.48
C LEU A 265 20.02 -21.44 -7.97
N LEU A 266 18.98 -21.81 -8.73
CA LEU A 266 18.79 -23.19 -9.20
C LEU A 266 19.69 -23.58 -10.38
N MET A 267 20.55 -22.68 -10.85
CA MET A 267 21.64 -22.96 -11.79
C MET A 267 22.97 -23.27 -11.09
N GLU A 268 23.09 -23.03 -9.78
CA GLU A 268 24.25 -23.42 -8.97
C GLU A 268 24.46 -24.95 -9.04
N GLU A 269 25.72 -25.39 -9.08
CA GLU A 269 26.09 -26.79 -9.33
C GLU A 269 25.41 -27.78 -8.36
N GLU A 270 25.29 -27.42 -7.08
CA GLU A 270 24.71 -28.26 -6.05
C GLU A 270 23.18 -28.48 -6.18
N PHE A 271 22.49 -27.60 -6.91
CA PHE A 271 21.03 -27.63 -7.12
C PHE A 271 20.62 -27.89 -8.56
N ARG A 272 21.48 -27.67 -9.56
CA ARG A 272 21.12 -27.74 -10.98
C ARG A 272 20.54 -29.08 -11.43
N GLN A 273 20.98 -30.18 -10.83
CA GLN A 273 20.50 -31.53 -11.19
C GLN A 273 19.26 -31.96 -10.39
N ARG A 274 18.83 -31.17 -9.40
CA ARG A 274 17.69 -31.51 -8.55
C ARG A 274 16.38 -31.39 -9.33
N THR A 275 15.52 -32.39 -9.18
CA THR A 275 14.19 -32.47 -9.79
C THR A 275 13.06 -32.58 -8.75
N ASP A 276 13.43 -32.48 -7.46
CA ASP A 276 12.56 -32.46 -6.28
C ASP A 276 12.25 -31.03 -5.81
N ILE A 277 12.49 -30.05 -6.69
CA ILE A 277 12.22 -28.63 -6.47
C ILE A 277 11.07 -28.19 -7.38
N GLY A 278 10.21 -27.31 -6.89
CA GLY A 278 9.14 -26.71 -7.69
C GLY A 278 9.00 -25.21 -7.50
N ILE A 279 8.37 -24.56 -8.48
CA ILE A 279 8.05 -23.13 -8.50
C ILE A 279 6.58 -22.94 -8.92
N THR A 280 6.01 -21.77 -8.67
CA THR A 280 4.58 -21.49 -8.91
C THR A 280 4.37 -20.39 -9.94
N ILE A 281 3.39 -20.56 -10.82
CA ILE A 281 2.92 -19.55 -11.80
C ILE A 281 1.42 -19.31 -11.59
N GLN A 282 1.00 -18.05 -11.70
CA GLN A 282 -0.38 -17.59 -11.44
C GLN A 282 -1.06 -17.14 -12.74
N ALA A 283 -1.96 -17.96 -13.29
CA ALA A 283 -2.61 -17.74 -14.58
C ALA A 283 -3.59 -16.54 -14.64
N TYR A 284 -3.95 -15.95 -13.50
CA TYR A 284 -4.77 -14.74 -13.47
C TYR A 284 -4.01 -13.46 -13.88
N LEU A 285 -2.67 -13.51 -13.96
CA LEU A 285 -1.84 -12.40 -14.38
C LEU A 285 -1.76 -12.34 -15.91
N ARG A 286 -1.75 -11.12 -16.44
CA ARG A 286 -1.74 -10.85 -17.88
C ARG A 286 -0.44 -11.25 -18.58
N ASP A 287 0.66 -11.30 -17.84
CA ASP A 287 2.01 -11.64 -18.30
C ASP A 287 2.42 -13.09 -17.99
N SER A 288 1.60 -13.84 -17.25
CA SER A 288 1.94 -15.20 -16.81
C SER A 288 2.18 -16.22 -17.92
N GLU A 289 1.58 -16.06 -19.10
CA GLU A 289 1.88 -16.91 -20.26
C GLU A 289 3.33 -16.69 -20.72
N GLN A 290 3.76 -15.43 -20.78
CA GLN A 290 5.13 -15.07 -21.14
C GLN A 290 6.11 -15.58 -20.07
N ASP A 291 5.78 -15.40 -18.79
CA ASP A 291 6.59 -15.96 -17.69
C ASP A 291 6.74 -17.48 -17.82
N ALA A 292 5.67 -18.21 -18.15
CA ALA A 292 5.72 -19.65 -18.35
C ALA A 292 6.62 -20.04 -19.54
N ARG A 293 6.56 -19.30 -20.66
CA ARG A 293 7.45 -19.50 -21.81
C ARG A 293 8.91 -19.29 -21.43
N ASP A 294 9.20 -18.23 -20.69
CA ASP A 294 10.56 -17.87 -20.29
C ASP A 294 11.13 -18.85 -19.27
N VAL A 295 10.31 -19.33 -18.34
CA VAL A 295 10.70 -20.40 -17.41
C VAL A 295 10.97 -21.71 -18.15
N ILE A 296 10.14 -22.10 -19.12
CA ILE A 296 10.38 -23.30 -19.94
C ILE A 296 11.68 -23.16 -20.75
N ALA A 297 11.92 -21.99 -21.35
CA ALA A 297 13.16 -21.73 -22.07
C ALA A 297 14.38 -21.83 -21.15
N TRP A 298 14.29 -21.28 -19.94
CA TRP A 298 15.31 -21.43 -18.91
C TRP A 298 15.51 -22.90 -18.48
N LEU A 299 14.44 -23.68 -18.30
CA LEU A 299 14.54 -25.11 -17.95
C LEU A 299 15.24 -25.93 -19.04
N LYS A 300 15.03 -25.59 -20.32
CA LYS A 300 15.77 -26.19 -21.45
C LYS A 300 17.27 -25.94 -21.33
N GLN A 301 17.69 -24.75 -20.87
CA GLN A 301 19.10 -24.42 -20.61
C GLN A 301 19.63 -25.09 -19.34
N ARG A 302 18.80 -25.17 -18.30
CA ARG A 302 19.13 -25.87 -17.04
C ARG A 302 19.46 -27.34 -17.30
N GLY A 303 18.70 -27.98 -18.19
CA GLY A 303 18.89 -29.37 -18.64
C GLY A 303 18.21 -30.42 -17.76
N TYR A 304 17.62 -30.01 -16.64
CA TYR A 304 16.92 -30.88 -15.70
C TYR A 304 15.53 -30.30 -15.37
N PRO A 305 14.46 -31.11 -15.38
CA PRO A 305 13.12 -30.63 -15.10
C PRO A 305 12.94 -30.10 -13.68
N LEU A 306 12.03 -29.14 -13.53
CA LEU A 306 11.46 -28.73 -12.25
C LEU A 306 9.94 -28.88 -12.29
N THR A 307 9.33 -28.91 -11.11
CA THR A 307 7.86 -28.88 -11.02
C THR A 307 7.36 -27.44 -11.16
N ILE A 308 6.53 -27.16 -12.16
CA ILE A 308 5.76 -25.90 -12.22
C ILE A 308 4.35 -26.17 -11.71
N ARG A 309 4.03 -25.59 -10.56
CA ARG A 309 2.66 -25.51 -10.05
C ARG A 309 1.95 -24.37 -10.75
N LEU A 310 0.97 -24.72 -11.58
CA LEU A 310 0.07 -23.74 -12.17
C LEU A 310 -1.16 -23.58 -11.28
N VAL A 311 -1.37 -22.35 -10.78
CA VAL A 311 -2.58 -21.93 -10.07
C VAL A 311 -3.25 -20.80 -10.84
N LYS A 312 -4.49 -20.44 -10.49
CA LYS A 312 -5.09 -19.20 -11.00
C LYS A 312 -4.45 -17.98 -10.35
N GLY A 313 -4.60 -17.84 -9.03
CA GLY A 313 -4.04 -16.74 -8.26
C GLY A 313 -4.83 -16.55 -6.96
N ALA A 314 -4.21 -15.96 -5.94
CA ALA A 314 -4.78 -15.83 -4.60
C ALA A 314 -4.97 -14.37 -4.12
N TYR A 315 -4.54 -13.39 -4.91
CA TYR A 315 -4.46 -11.98 -4.51
C TYR A 315 -5.29 -11.03 -5.40
N TRP A 316 -6.33 -11.52 -6.09
CA TRP A 316 -7.01 -10.76 -7.15
C TRP A 316 -7.58 -9.43 -6.67
N ASP A 317 -8.31 -9.44 -5.54
CA ASP A 317 -8.88 -8.22 -4.97
C ASP A 317 -7.77 -7.24 -4.54
N GLN A 318 -6.71 -7.75 -3.91
CA GLN A 318 -5.58 -6.94 -3.46
C GLN A 318 -4.85 -6.27 -4.64
N GLU A 319 -4.56 -7.00 -5.72
CA GLU A 319 -3.89 -6.44 -6.88
C GLU A 319 -4.77 -5.42 -7.61
N THR A 320 -6.08 -5.68 -7.70
CA THR A 320 -7.05 -4.75 -8.29
C THR A 320 -7.13 -3.45 -7.47
N ILE A 321 -7.28 -3.57 -6.15
CA ILE A 321 -7.35 -2.41 -5.24
C ILE A 321 -6.04 -1.62 -5.26
N LYS A 322 -4.89 -2.30 -5.19
CA LYS A 322 -3.57 -1.65 -5.18
C LYS A 322 -3.31 -0.91 -6.49
N ALA A 323 -3.57 -1.55 -7.64
CA ALA A 323 -3.42 -0.92 -8.94
C ALA A 323 -4.31 0.33 -9.07
N ALA A 324 -5.58 0.25 -8.65
CA ALA A 324 -6.48 1.40 -8.65
C ALA A 324 -6.01 2.52 -7.71
N GLN A 325 -5.55 2.19 -6.50
CA GLN A 325 -5.05 3.16 -5.52
C GLN A 325 -3.75 3.85 -5.94
N LYS A 326 -2.92 3.18 -6.74
CA LYS A 326 -1.64 3.69 -7.26
C LYS A 326 -1.72 4.23 -8.69
N HIS A 327 -2.88 4.14 -9.32
CA HIS A 327 -3.07 4.45 -10.75
C HIS A 327 -2.14 3.63 -11.66
N TRP A 328 -1.79 2.41 -11.25
CA TRP A 328 -0.96 1.48 -12.02
C TRP A 328 -1.79 0.64 -12.99
N PRO A 329 -1.20 0.14 -14.08
CA PRO A 329 -1.82 -0.87 -14.91
C PRO A 329 -2.22 -2.08 -14.07
N GLN A 330 -3.46 -2.55 -14.21
CA GLN A 330 -3.93 -3.68 -13.45
C GLN A 330 -3.28 -4.98 -13.96
N PRO A 331 -2.52 -5.70 -13.13
CA PRO A 331 -1.75 -6.86 -13.59
C PRO A 331 -2.62 -8.11 -13.80
N VAL A 332 -3.79 -8.16 -13.15
CA VAL A 332 -4.73 -9.30 -13.22
C VAL A 332 -5.83 -9.09 -14.26
N TYR A 333 -6.33 -10.17 -14.85
CA TYR A 333 -7.53 -10.12 -15.69
C TYR A 333 -8.78 -9.74 -14.88
N ASN A 334 -9.65 -8.91 -15.45
CA ASN A 334 -10.94 -8.54 -14.84
C ASN A 334 -11.98 -9.67 -14.92
N ASP A 335 -11.94 -10.43 -16.01
CA ASP A 335 -12.88 -11.51 -16.27
C ASP A 335 -12.30 -12.86 -15.80
N LYS A 336 -13.10 -13.59 -15.03
CA LYS A 336 -12.78 -14.95 -14.60
C LYS A 336 -12.62 -15.89 -15.80
N ALA A 337 -13.41 -15.73 -16.86
CA ALA A 337 -13.27 -16.55 -18.06
C ALA A 337 -11.94 -16.29 -18.77
N ALA A 338 -11.41 -15.05 -18.74
CA ALA A 338 -10.06 -14.74 -19.24
C ALA A 338 -8.97 -15.44 -18.42
N SER A 339 -9.10 -15.45 -17.09
CA SER A 339 -8.19 -16.20 -16.21
C SER A 339 -8.25 -17.71 -16.48
N ASP A 340 -9.45 -18.26 -16.70
CA ASP A 340 -9.66 -19.68 -17.02
C ASP A 340 -9.09 -20.04 -18.40
N ALA A 341 -9.26 -19.18 -19.41
CA ALA A 341 -8.69 -19.35 -20.73
C ALA A 341 -7.15 -19.33 -20.70
N ASN A 342 -6.57 -18.37 -19.99
CA ASN A 342 -5.12 -18.31 -19.82
C ASN A 342 -4.58 -19.51 -19.03
N PHE A 343 -5.30 -19.97 -18.00
CA PHE A 343 -4.96 -21.20 -17.27
C PHE A 343 -4.95 -22.43 -18.19
N GLU A 344 -5.96 -22.59 -19.06
CA GLU A 344 -5.98 -23.69 -20.05
C GLU A 344 -4.83 -23.57 -21.08
N ALA A 345 -4.50 -22.34 -21.51
CA ALA A 345 -3.39 -22.09 -22.43
C ALA A 345 -2.02 -22.45 -21.82
N ILE A 346 -1.75 -22.01 -20.59
CA ILE A 346 -0.50 -22.33 -19.89
C ILE A 346 -0.45 -23.83 -19.55
N THR A 347 -1.59 -24.45 -19.19
CA THR A 347 -1.66 -25.92 -18.98
C THR A 347 -1.21 -26.67 -20.22
N GLN A 348 -1.70 -26.26 -21.40
CA GLN A 348 -1.28 -26.84 -22.67
C GLN A 348 0.22 -26.62 -22.93
N LEU A 349 0.71 -25.40 -22.72
CA LEU A 349 2.13 -25.07 -22.88
C LEU A 349 3.05 -25.95 -22.01
N LEU A 350 2.69 -26.16 -20.74
CA LEU A 350 3.46 -26.99 -19.81
C LEU A 350 3.46 -28.47 -20.25
N LEU A 351 2.29 -29.01 -20.60
CA LEU A 351 2.16 -30.42 -21.00
C LEU A 351 2.78 -30.71 -22.36
N GLU A 352 2.77 -29.77 -23.30
CA GLU A 352 3.49 -29.91 -24.58
C GLU A 352 5.02 -29.87 -24.43
N ASN A 353 5.52 -29.33 -23.31
CA ASN A 353 6.94 -29.29 -22.99
C ASN A 353 7.33 -30.28 -21.87
N HIS A 354 6.53 -31.33 -21.64
CA HIS A 354 6.69 -32.28 -20.52
C HIS A 354 8.07 -32.94 -20.42
N GLN A 355 8.86 -32.96 -21.50
CA GLN A 355 10.25 -33.44 -21.49
C GLN A 355 11.22 -32.53 -20.71
N TYR A 356 10.83 -31.28 -20.44
CA TYR A 356 11.64 -30.29 -19.71
C TYR A 356 11.00 -29.82 -18.41
N VAL A 357 9.73 -30.14 -18.15
CA VAL A 357 8.98 -29.64 -17.00
C VAL A 357 8.02 -30.68 -16.46
N TYR A 358 7.87 -30.74 -15.13
CA TYR A 358 6.82 -31.49 -14.48
C TYR A 358 5.65 -30.54 -14.18
N ALA A 359 4.48 -30.79 -14.78
CA ALA A 359 3.31 -29.95 -14.60
C ALA A 359 2.53 -30.39 -13.35
N ALA A 360 2.31 -29.46 -12.42
CA ALA A 360 1.42 -29.64 -11.29
C ALA A 360 0.20 -28.72 -11.42
N ILE A 361 -0.97 -29.29 -11.73
CA ILE A 361 -2.17 -28.53 -12.06
C ILE A 361 -3.03 -28.30 -10.81
N GLY A 362 -2.87 -27.11 -10.22
CA GLY A 362 -3.55 -26.69 -8.98
C GLY A 362 -4.89 -26.02 -9.28
N SER A 363 -5.98 -26.79 -9.22
CA SER A 363 -7.33 -26.27 -9.48
C SER A 363 -8.43 -27.15 -8.86
N HIS A 364 -9.51 -26.52 -8.39
CA HIS A 364 -10.75 -27.20 -8.02
C HIS A 364 -11.81 -27.15 -9.12
N ASN A 365 -11.51 -26.49 -10.24
CA ASN A 365 -12.40 -26.44 -11.40
C ASN A 365 -12.29 -27.77 -12.17
N VAL A 366 -13.40 -28.53 -12.20
CA VAL A 366 -13.47 -29.83 -12.91
C VAL A 366 -13.12 -29.68 -14.39
N ARG A 367 -13.56 -28.59 -15.03
CA ARG A 367 -13.25 -28.31 -16.43
C ARG A 367 -11.74 -28.14 -16.65
N SER A 368 -11.07 -27.34 -15.82
CA SER A 368 -9.62 -27.14 -15.90
C SER A 368 -8.84 -28.44 -15.69
N GLN A 369 -9.28 -29.26 -14.73
CA GLN A 369 -8.66 -30.57 -14.48
C GLN A 369 -8.89 -31.54 -15.65
N ALA A 370 -10.11 -31.58 -16.20
CA ALA A 370 -10.42 -32.39 -17.37
C ALA A 370 -9.61 -31.97 -18.61
N ARG A 371 -9.35 -30.67 -18.78
CA ARG A 371 -8.53 -30.14 -19.88
C ARG A 371 -7.10 -30.67 -19.78
N ALA A 372 -6.51 -30.59 -18.60
CA ALA A 372 -5.17 -31.13 -18.34
C ALA A 372 -5.09 -32.63 -18.64
N ILE A 373 -6.08 -33.41 -18.19
CA ILE A 373 -6.16 -34.85 -18.47
C ILE A 373 -6.28 -35.13 -19.97
N ALA A 374 -7.18 -34.42 -20.66
CA ALA A 374 -7.38 -34.59 -22.09
C ALA A 374 -6.07 -34.40 -22.88
N ILE A 375 -5.30 -33.36 -22.54
CA ILE A 375 -4.00 -33.08 -23.14
C ILE A 375 -2.99 -34.18 -22.77
N ALA A 376 -2.87 -34.51 -21.48
CA ALA A 376 -1.91 -35.50 -20.99
C ALA A 376 -2.11 -36.89 -21.62
N GLU A 377 -3.35 -37.37 -21.70
CA GLU A 377 -3.67 -38.65 -22.34
C GLU A 377 -3.43 -38.61 -23.85
N THR A 378 -3.68 -37.48 -24.52
CA THR A 378 -3.49 -37.34 -25.98
C THR A 378 -2.02 -37.31 -26.34
N LEU A 379 -1.20 -36.61 -25.56
CA LEU A 379 0.25 -36.53 -25.75
C LEU A 379 1.02 -37.72 -25.14
N LYS A 380 0.32 -38.61 -24.41
CA LYS A 380 0.91 -39.72 -23.66
C LYS A 380 2.00 -39.24 -22.70
N VAL A 381 1.71 -38.16 -21.97
CA VAL A 381 2.63 -37.56 -21.01
C VAL A 381 3.00 -38.60 -19.94
N PRO A 382 4.30 -38.80 -19.64
CA PRO A 382 4.74 -39.72 -18.59
C PRO A 382 4.15 -39.37 -17.23
N ARG A 383 3.91 -40.38 -16.38
CA ARG A 383 3.26 -40.20 -15.07
C ARG A 383 4.04 -39.24 -14.17
N ARG A 384 5.37 -39.21 -14.26
CA ARG A 384 6.24 -38.32 -13.49
C ARG A 384 6.04 -36.85 -13.84
N SER A 385 5.66 -36.57 -15.09
CA SER A 385 5.63 -35.23 -15.66
C SER A 385 4.28 -34.53 -15.47
N PHE A 386 3.31 -35.19 -14.84
CA PHE A 386 1.97 -34.66 -14.64
C PHE A 386 1.40 -35.09 -13.28
N GLU A 387 1.10 -34.11 -12.42
CA GLU A 387 0.34 -34.31 -11.18
C GLU A 387 -0.80 -33.30 -11.05
N MET A 388 -1.82 -33.67 -10.28
CA MET A 388 -2.96 -32.82 -9.96
C MET A 388 -2.82 -32.30 -8.53
N GLN A 389 -3.23 -31.06 -8.29
CA GLN A 389 -3.19 -30.46 -6.96
C GLN A 389 -4.52 -29.86 -6.54
N VAL A 390 -4.87 -30.07 -5.27
CA VAL A 390 -6.05 -29.50 -4.63
C VAL A 390 -5.69 -28.97 -3.23
N LEU A 391 -6.54 -28.14 -2.67
CA LEU A 391 -6.42 -27.71 -1.28
C LEU A 391 -7.14 -28.66 -0.33
N TYR A 392 -6.54 -28.87 0.84
CA TYR A 392 -7.15 -29.62 1.95
C TYR A 392 -8.52 -29.04 2.34
N GLY A 393 -9.53 -29.90 2.47
CA GLY A 393 -10.87 -29.54 2.94
C GLY A 393 -11.78 -28.86 1.92
N MET A 394 -11.31 -28.65 0.68
CA MET A 394 -12.08 -27.99 -0.39
C MET A 394 -12.36 -28.92 -1.57
N GLY A 395 -11.37 -29.70 -1.99
CA GLY A 395 -11.41 -30.50 -3.22
C GLY A 395 -11.62 -31.99 -3.01
N ASP A 396 -11.94 -32.46 -1.81
CA ASP A 396 -11.78 -33.87 -1.42
C ASP A 396 -12.52 -34.86 -2.33
N LYS A 397 -13.76 -34.53 -2.76
CA LYS A 397 -14.53 -35.36 -3.70
C LYS A 397 -13.88 -35.45 -5.08
N LEU A 398 -13.45 -34.30 -5.61
CA LEU A 398 -12.75 -34.23 -6.89
C LEU A 398 -11.40 -34.96 -6.81
N ALA A 399 -10.66 -34.76 -5.71
CA ALA A 399 -9.40 -35.44 -5.46
C ALA A 399 -9.56 -36.96 -5.45
N LYS A 400 -10.59 -37.46 -4.76
CA LYS A 400 -10.90 -38.91 -4.74
C LYS A 400 -11.23 -39.43 -6.14
N ALA A 401 -12.08 -38.72 -6.89
CA ALA A 401 -12.42 -39.10 -8.27
C ALA A 401 -11.20 -39.15 -9.19
N LEU A 402 -10.26 -38.21 -9.04
CA LEU A 402 -8.99 -38.19 -9.78
C LEU A 402 -8.07 -39.35 -9.40
N VAL A 403 -7.95 -39.66 -8.11
CA VAL A 403 -7.20 -40.82 -7.60
C VAL A 403 -7.79 -42.14 -8.12
N ASP A 404 -9.11 -42.28 -8.10
CA ASP A 404 -9.80 -43.50 -8.55
C ASP A 404 -9.64 -43.73 -10.06
N LYS A 405 -9.46 -42.65 -10.84
CA LYS A 405 -9.06 -42.70 -12.27
C LYS A 405 -7.56 -42.97 -12.49
N GLY A 406 -6.78 -43.12 -11.42
CA GLY A 406 -5.35 -43.48 -11.48
C GLY A 406 -4.38 -42.30 -11.54
N TYR A 407 -4.87 -41.07 -11.49
CA TYR A 407 -4.02 -39.87 -11.49
C TYR A 407 -3.36 -39.65 -10.14
N ARG A 408 -2.15 -39.11 -10.15
CA ARG A 408 -1.44 -38.72 -8.93
C ARG A 408 -1.97 -37.38 -8.45
N VAL A 409 -2.55 -37.36 -7.25
CA VAL A 409 -3.11 -36.16 -6.63
C VAL A 409 -2.29 -35.79 -5.40
N ARG A 410 -1.94 -34.50 -5.28
CA ARG A 410 -1.28 -33.94 -4.11
C ARG A 410 -2.16 -32.89 -3.45
N VAL A 411 -2.32 -33.00 -2.14
CA VAL A 411 -3.10 -32.08 -1.34
C VAL A 411 -2.20 -31.04 -0.69
N TYR A 412 -2.50 -29.76 -0.89
CA TYR A 412 -1.86 -28.65 -0.18
C TYR A 412 -2.48 -28.54 1.22
N CYS A 413 -1.65 -28.72 2.23
CA CYS A 413 -2.04 -28.88 3.63
C CYS A 413 -1.46 -27.73 4.48
N PRO A 414 -2.28 -26.72 4.80
CA PRO A 414 -1.89 -25.66 5.72
C PRO A 414 -1.71 -26.22 7.13
N TYR A 415 -0.66 -25.77 7.82
CA TYR A 415 -0.27 -26.23 9.15
C TYR A 415 0.15 -25.05 10.02
N GLY A 416 -0.44 -24.90 11.20
CA GLY A 416 0.02 -23.90 12.17
C GLY A 416 -1.06 -23.53 13.16
N GLU A 417 -0.71 -22.62 14.07
CA GLU A 417 -1.62 -22.14 15.10
C GLU A 417 -2.91 -21.55 14.50
N LEU A 418 -4.00 -21.71 15.26
CA LEU A 418 -5.34 -21.35 14.80
C LEU A 418 -5.47 -19.84 14.53
N LEU A 419 -4.76 -19.01 15.29
CA LEU A 419 -4.74 -17.55 15.19
C LEU A 419 -4.22 -17.07 13.81
N PRO A 420 -2.97 -17.38 13.38
CA PRO A 420 -2.53 -17.17 12.00
C PRO A 420 -3.43 -17.85 10.97
N GLY A 421 -4.03 -18.98 11.35
CA GLY A 421 -4.97 -19.73 10.53
C GLY A 421 -6.27 -18.99 10.18
N MET A 422 -6.69 -17.99 10.95
CA MET A 422 -7.94 -17.24 10.67
C MET A 422 -7.81 -16.32 9.46
N ALA A 423 -6.67 -15.63 9.29
CA ALA A 423 -6.40 -14.84 8.09
C ALA A 423 -6.36 -15.73 6.83
N TYR A 424 -5.89 -16.97 6.96
CA TYR A 424 -5.98 -17.97 5.90
C TYR A 424 -7.43 -18.41 5.67
N LEU A 425 -8.19 -18.70 6.74
CA LEU A 425 -9.59 -19.10 6.68
C LEU A 425 -10.43 -18.06 5.93
N ILE A 426 -10.29 -16.76 6.23
CA ILE A 426 -11.04 -15.70 5.54
C ILE A 426 -10.75 -15.69 4.05
N ARG A 427 -9.47 -15.79 3.67
CA ARG A 427 -9.08 -15.91 2.26
C ARG A 427 -9.73 -17.13 1.60
N ARG A 428 -9.83 -18.26 2.31
CA ARG A 428 -10.55 -19.45 1.80
C ARG A 428 -12.06 -19.21 1.68
N LEU A 429 -12.67 -18.55 2.66
CA LEU A 429 -14.10 -18.22 2.64
C LEU A 429 -14.43 -17.26 1.50
N LEU A 430 -13.59 -16.26 1.25
CA LEU A 430 -13.74 -15.35 0.10
C LEU A 430 -13.65 -16.11 -1.24
N GLU A 431 -12.66 -16.99 -1.40
CA GLU A 431 -12.50 -17.81 -2.62
C GLU A 431 -13.72 -18.72 -2.87
N ASN A 432 -14.30 -19.28 -1.81
CA ASN A 432 -15.45 -20.19 -1.90
C ASN A 432 -16.79 -19.47 -2.10
N THR A 433 -16.92 -18.26 -1.57
CA THR A 433 -18.19 -17.51 -1.59
C THR A 433 -18.28 -16.47 -2.71
N ALA A 434 -17.18 -16.22 -3.44
CA ALA A 434 -17.20 -15.38 -4.64
C ALA A 434 -18.25 -15.88 -5.64
N ASN A 435 -19.06 -14.96 -6.19
CA ASN A 435 -20.13 -15.29 -7.16
C ASN A 435 -19.59 -16.05 -8.39
N SER A 436 -18.33 -15.82 -8.74
CA SER A 436 -17.62 -16.44 -9.85
C SER A 436 -16.98 -17.80 -9.51
N SER A 437 -17.01 -18.23 -8.24
CA SER A 437 -16.36 -19.47 -7.79
C SER A 437 -17.03 -20.70 -8.39
N PHE A 438 -16.24 -21.61 -8.97
CA PHE A 438 -16.76 -22.84 -9.57
C PHE A 438 -17.43 -23.75 -8.52
N LEU A 439 -16.88 -23.80 -7.31
CA LEU A 439 -17.46 -24.56 -6.21
C LEU A 439 -18.86 -24.06 -5.86
N ARG A 440 -19.06 -22.74 -5.87
CA ARG A 440 -20.38 -22.12 -5.70
C ARG A 440 -21.32 -22.43 -6.86
N GLN A 441 -20.87 -22.26 -8.10
CA GLN A 441 -21.69 -22.52 -9.29
C GLN A 441 -22.16 -23.99 -9.37
N ASN A 442 -21.32 -24.94 -8.93
CA ASN A 442 -21.67 -26.35 -8.84
C ASN A 442 -22.68 -26.63 -7.70
N LEU A 443 -22.64 -25.86 -6.61
CA LEU A 443 -23.62 -25.94 -5.51
C LEU A 443 -24.99 -25.32 -5.89
N GLU A 444 -25.01 -24.33 -6.79
CA GLU A 444 -26.22 -23.64 -7.27
C GLU A 444 -27.00 -24.40 -8.37
N ASN A 445 -26.65 -25.67 -8.67
CA ASN A 445 -27.29 -26.52 -9.70
C ASN A 445 -27.32 -25.89 -11.11
N ARG A 446 -26.26 -25.19 -11.54
CA ARG A 446 -26.16 -24.75 -12.96
C ARG A 446 -26.13 -25.95 -13.93
N PRO A 447 -26.61 -25.78 -15.18
CA PRO A 447 -26.53 -26.84 -16.19
C PRO A 447 -25.11 -27.36 -16.37
N VAL A 448 -24.94 -28.68 -16.47
CA VAL A 448 -23.63 -29.33 -16.65
C VAL A 448 -22.92 -28.79 -17.88
N GLU A 449 -23.67 -28.54 -18.96
CA GLU A 449 -23.18 -27.97 -20.22
C GLU A 449 -22.54 -26.60 -20.04
N GLU A 450 -23.01 -25.79 -19.08
CA GLU A 450 -22.45 -24.48 -18.78
C GLU A 450 -21.15 -24.60 -17.98
N LEU A 451 -21.10 -25.54 -17.02
CA LEU A 451 -19.93 -25.77 -16.17
C LEU A 451 -18.73 -26.34 -16.94
N ILE A 452 -18.97 -27.09 -18.01
CA ILE A 452 -17.93 -27.73 -18.84
C ILE A 452 -17.64 -26.99 -20.14
N ALA A 453 -18.35 -25.89 -20.41
CA ALA A 453 -18.14 -25.10 -21.62
C ALA A 453 -16.71 -24.55 -21.68
N PRO A 454 -16.14 -24.38 -22.89
CA PRO A 454 -14.88 -23.67 -23.02
C PRO A 454 -15.04 -22.23 -22.52
N PRO A 455 -14.04 -21.69 -21.81
CA PRO A 455 -14.10 -20.31 -21.31
C PRO A 455 -14.24 -19.35 -22.49
N LYS A 456 -15.31 -18.56 -22.50
CA LYS A 456 -15.55 -17.53 -23.52
C LYS A 456 -15.11 -16.19 -22.96
N VAL A 457 -14.02 -15.66 -23.51
CA VAL A 457 -13.55 -14.31 -23.17
C VAL A 457 -14.42 -13.30 -23.90
N ASP A 458 -15.15 -12.48 -23.15
CA ASP A 458 -15.89 -11.38 -23.76
C ASP A 458 -14.93 -10.22 -24.10
N LEU A 459 -14.66 -10.07 -25.39
CA LEU A 459 -13.76 -9.05 -25.90
C LEU A 459 -14.35 -7.63 -25.82
N SER A 460 -15.66 -7.45 -25.56
CA SER A 460 -16.20 -6.10 -25.33
C SER A 460 -15.72 -5.50 -24.00
N HIS A 461 -15.49 -6.35 -22.99
CA HIS A 461 -14.91 -5.92 -21.71
C HIS A 461 -13.38 -5.71 -21.77
N ALA A 462 -12.69 -6.32 -22.74
CA ALA A 462 -11.24 -6.14 -22.95
C ALA A 462 -10.88 -4.74 -23.48
N LYS A 463 -11.81 -4.08 -24.20
CA LYS A 463 -11.62 -2.72 -24.73
C LYS A 463 -11.82 -1.61 -23.69
N ALA A 464 -12.60 -1.85 -22.63
CA ALA A 464 -12.86 -0.82 -21.63
C ALA A 464 -11.62 -0.47 -20.78
N HIS A 465 -10.64 -1.38 -20.68
CA HIS A 465 -9.48 -1.23 -19.78
C HIS A 465 -8.19 -1.82 -20.36
N SER A 466 -7.93 -1.60 -21.66
CA SER A 466 -6.61 -1.87 -22.23
C SER A 466 -5.55 -0.99 -21.53
N PRO A 467 -4.30 -1.45 -21.35
CA PRO A 467 -3.24 -0.62 -20.74
C PRO A 467 -2.95 0.65 -21.58
N GLU A 468 -3.33 0.66 -22.85
CA GLU A 468 -3.31 1.84 -23.74
C GLU A 468 -4.42 2.87 -23.45
N ALA A 469 -5.34 2.59 -22.51
CA ALA A 469 -6.54 3.40 -22.25
C ALA A 469 -6.49 4.25 -20.97
N PHE A 470 -5.29 4.57 -20.46
CA PHE A 470 -5.11 5.85 -19.77
C PHE A 470 -4.19 6.71 -20.63
N PRO A 471 -4.73 7.39 -21.66
CA PRO A 471 -3.94 8.38 -22.36
C PRO A 471 -3.44 9.39 -21.33
N GLN A 472 -2.11 9.53 -21.24
CA GLN A 472 -1.51 10.78 -20.79
C GLN A 472 -2.09 11.89 -21.69
N GLY A 473 -3.25 12.45 -21.32
CA GLY A 473 -3.85 13.56 -22.07
C GLY A 473 -5.37 13.59 -22.29
N SER A 474 -6.19 12.57 -21.97
CA SER A 474 -7.67 12.68 -22.16
C SER A 474 -8.44 12.64 -20.84
N ARG A 475 -8.39 13.74 -20.08
CA ARG A 475 -9.00 13.89 -18.75
C ARG A 475 -10.44 14.42 -18.74
N LYS A 476 -11.35 13.89 -19.55
CA LYS A 476 -12.77 14.26 -19.47
C LYS A 476 -13.69 13.09 -19.81
N GLU A 477 -13.86 12.16 -18.87
CA GLU A 477 -15.18 11.56 -18.67
C GLU A 477 -15.95 12.51 -17.74
N GLU A 478 -17.09 13.03 -18.19
CA GLU A 478 -17.98 13.85 -17.36
C GLU A 478 -18.41 13.03 -16.13
N GLY A 479 -17.94 13.42 -14.94
CA GLY A 479 -18.28 12.79 -13.66
C GLY A 479 -17.15 11.99 -12.98
N ALA A 480 -16.00 11.77 -13.63
CA ALA A 480 -14.85 11.16 -12.98
C ALA A 480 -14.09 12.20 -12.13
N GLY A 481 -13.83 11.90 -10.85
CA GLY A 481 -13.05 12.76 -9.96
C GLY A 481 -11.59 12.97 -10.42
N PHE A 482 -10.85 13.85 -9.75
CA PHE A 482 -9.43 14.08 -10.04
C PHE A 482 -8.63 12.77 -10.00
N LEU A 483 -7.86 12.52 -11.07
CA LEU A 483 -6.95 11.38 -11.18
C LEU A 483 -5.52 11.87 -11.03
N GLY A 484 -4.88 11.49 -9.92
CA GLY A 484 -3.48 11.81 -9.65
C GLY A 484 -2.52 11.01 -10.53
N VAL A 485 -1.24 11.38 -10.51
CA VAL A 485 -0.18 10.65 -11.22
C VAL A 485 0.27 9.42 -10.44
N ALA A 486 0.64 8.37 -11.17
CA ALA A 486 1.21 7.18 -10.57
C ALA A 486 2.63 7.40 -10.06
N ASP A 487 2.94 6.83 -8.91
CA ASP A 487 4.32 6.65 -8.44
C ASP A 487 5.07 5.66 -9.35
N THR A 488 6.41 5.67 -9.28
CA THR A 488 7.25 4.71 -9.97
C THR A 488 7.06 3.30 -9.41
N ASP A 489 6.78 2.33 -10.28
CA ASP A 489 6.74 0.92 -9.90
C ASP A 489 8.14 0.29 -10.01
N TYR A 490 8.89 0.33 -8.92
CA TYR A 490 10.24 -0.24 -8.83
C TYR A 490 10.29 -1.77 -8.89
N ALA A 491 9.15 -2.48 -8.99
CA ALA A 491 9.15 -3.88 -9.40
C ALA A 491 9.72 -4.06 -10.83
N GLN A 492 9.55 -3.05 -11.67
CA GLN A 492 10.04 -3.04 -13.05
C GLN A 492 11.54 -2.70 -13.10
N GLU A 493 12.32 -3.56 -13.75
CA GLU A 493 13.77 -3.41 -13.88
C GLU A 493 14.18 -2.13 -14.62
N GLU A 494 13.41 -1.74 -15.64
CA GLU A 494 13.67 -0.53 -16.42
C GLU A 494 13.64 0.73 -15.54
N GLU A 495 12.69 0.82 -14.62
CA GLU A 495 12.54 1.96 -13.72
C GLU A 495 13.67 2.03 -12.67
N ARG A 496 14.13 0.87 -12.17
CA ARG A 496 15.34 0.82 -11.32
C ARG A 496 16.58 1.28 -12.07
N ARG A 497 16.74 0.87 -13.34
CA ARG A 497 17.85 1.31 -14.18
C ARG A 497 17.81 2.83 -14.43
N LYS A 498 16.64 3.38 -14.77
CA LYS A 498 16.45 4.84 -14.94
C LYS A 498 16.83 5.61 -13.67
N SER A 499 16.44 5.11 -12.50
CA SER A 499 16.82 5.70 -11.21
C SER A 499 18.34 5.71 -11.02
N ALA A 500 19.02 4.58 -11.24
CA ALA A 500 20.47 4.48 -11.15
C ALA A 500 21.20 5.43 -12.13
N GLU A 501 20.72 5.53 -13.37
CA GLU A 501 21.26 6.46 -14.38
C GLU A 501 21.06 7.92 -13.98
N ALA A 502 19.92 8.26 -13.37
CA ALA A 502 19.64 9.60 -12.87
C ALA A 502 20.59 9.99 -11.73
N PHE A 503 20.87 9.09 -10.78
CA PHE A 503 21.89 9.33 -9.74
C PHE A 503 23.26 9.64 -10.35
N GLN A 504 23.70 8.83 -11.33
CA GLN A 504 24.97 9.08 -12.03
C GLN A 504 25.00 10.46 -12.71
N ALA A 505 23.90 10.87 -13.35
CA ALA A 505 23.79 12.17 -14.00
C ALA A 505 23.77 13.33 -13.00
N VAL A 506 23.13 13.18 -11.84
CA VAL A 506 23.09 14.20 -10.79
C VAL A 506 24.44 14.34 -10.09
N HIS A 507 25.15 13.24 -9.82
CA HIS A 507 26.51 13.27 -9.25
C HIS A 507 27.47 14.15 -10.07
N GLN A 508 27.35 14.14 -11.41
CA GLN A 508 28.16 14.98 -12.30
C GLN A 508 27.83 16.49 -12.22
N GLN A 509 26.74 16.85 -11.56
CA GLN A 509 26.25 18.22 -11.45
C GLN A 509 26.40 18.80 -10.03
N LEU A 510 26.88 18.02 -9.06
CA LEU A 510 27.06 18.47 -7.69
C LEU A 510 28.07 19.62 -7.59
N GLY A 511 27.89 20.46 -6.57
CA GLY A 511 28.79 21.60 -6.28
C GLY A 511 28.60 22.81 -7.20
N ARG A 512 27.68 22.77 -8.16
CA ARG A 512 27.31 23.92 -9.00
C ARG A 512 26.67 25.05 -8.18
N THR A 513 26.78 26.28 -8.70
CA THR A 513 26.14 27.45 -8.11
C THR A 513 24.74 27.66 -8.67
N TYR A 514 23.77 27.86 -7.79
CA TYR A 514 22.37 28.16 -8.06
C TYR A 514 22.06 29.58 -7.59
N LEU A 515 21.70 30.43 -8.54
CA LEU A 515 21.43 31.85 -8.29
C LEU A 515 19.92 32.11 -8.14
N PRO A 516 19.54 33.13 -7.35
CA PRO A 516 18.15 33.61 -7.28
C PRO A 516 17.65 34.10 -8.64
N LEU A 517 16.34 33.96 -8.89
CA LEU A 517 15.66 34.47 -10.08
C LEU A 517 14.81 35.68 -9.71
N ILE A 518 15.18 36.86 -10.21
CA ILE A 518 14.45 38.12 -10.00
C ILE A 518 14.07 38.69 -11.36
N ASN A 519 12.78 38.99 -11.54
CA ASN A 519 12.25 39.51 -12.81
C ASN A 519 12.61 38.66 -14.06
N GLY A 520 12.74 37.34 -13.90
CA GLY A 520 13.10 36.43 -14.99
C GLY A 520 14.60 36.36 -15.34
N GLU A 521 15.46 36.99 -14.54
CA GLU A 521 16.92 36.91 -14.69
C GLU A 521 17.56 36.31 -13.44
N TYR A 522 18.59 35.49 -13.64
CA TYR A 522 19.41 34.97 -12.54
C TYR A 522 20.39 36.04 -12.09
N VAL A 523 20.35 36.42 -10.81
CA VAL A 523 21.15 37.54 -10.29
C VAL A 523 22.26 37.08 -9.35
N ASN A 524 23.41 37.73 -9.43
CA ASN A 524 24.51 37.50 -8.49
C ASN A 524 24.12 37.94 -7.08
N THR A 525 24.70 37.30 -6.07
CA THR A 525 24.43 37.58 -4.67
C THR A 525 25.72 37.95 -3.92
N PRO A 526 25.61 38.75 -2.85
CA PRO A 526 26.76 39.09 -2.01
C PRO A 526 27.23 37.90 -1.17
N GLU A 527 26.32 37.00 -0.83
CA GLU A 527 26.58 35.81 -0.01
C GLU A 527 26.11 34.55 -0.74
N ALA A 528 26.74 33.42 -0.43
CA ALA A 528 26.29 32.09 -0.84
C ALA A 528 26.52 31.10 0.31
N ILE A 529 25.71 30.04 0.35
CA ILE A 529 25.84 28.95 1.30
C ILE A 529 25.99 27.62 0.58
N ASP A 530 26.65 26.66 1.21
CA ASP A 530 26.72 25.30 0.70
C ASP A 530 25.47 24.51 1.17
N SER A 531 24.74 23.94 0.22
CA SER A 531 23.75 22.90 0.50
C SER A 531 24.49 21.57 0.55
N LEU A 532 24.50 20.92 1.72
CA LEU A 532 25.31 19.73 2.00
C LEU A 532 24.44 18.48 1.94
N ASN A 533 25.03 17.36 1.50
CA ASN A 533 24.34 16.07 1.57
C ASN A 533 24.23 15.62 3.03
N PRO A 534 23.03 15.42 3.60
CA PRO A 534 22.88 15.02 5.00
C PRO A 534 23.43 13.61 5.31
N SER A 535 23.47 12.72 4.31
CA SER A 535 24.08 11.38 4.42
C SER A 535 25.60 11.44 4.43
N ASN A 536 26.19 12.48 3.81
CA ASN A 536 27.63 12.70 3.80
C ASN A 536 27.94 14.22 3.74
N PHE A 537 28.01 14.86 4.90
CA PHE A 537 28.14 16.33 5.00
C PHE A 537 29.44 16.92 4.41
N SER A 538 30.38 16.08 3.97
CA SER A 538 31.56 16.52 3.22
C SER A 538 31.27 16.78 1.73
N GLN A 539 30.15 16.27 1.22
CA GLN A 539 29.72 16.43 -0.15
C GLN A 539 28.80 17.65 -0.28
N VAL A 540 29.23 18.63 -1.07
CA VAL A 540 28.43 19.82 -1.41
C VAL A 540 27.52 19.47 -2.59
N VAL A 541 26.21 19.47 -2.35
CA VAL A 541 25.19 19.22 -3.37
C VAL A 541 25.11 20.41 -4.34
N GLY A 542 25.14 21.63 -3.81
CA GLY A 542 25.21 22.85 -4.60
C GLY A 542 25.49 24.07 -3.74
N LYS A 543 25.90 25.16 -4.37
CA LYS A 543 26.12 26.47 -3.72
C LYS A 543 24.95 27.38 -4.03
N VAL A 544 24.28 27.91 -3.02
CA VAL A 544 23.06 28.68 -3.18
C VAL A 544 23.35 30.14 -2.88
N GLY A 545 23.15 31.01 -3.87
CA GLY A 545 23.25 32.46 -3.67
C GLY A 545 22.11 32.97 -2.79
N LEU A 546 22.41 33.78 -1.76
CA LEU A 546 21.40 34.36 -0.87
C LEU A 546 21.16 35.83 -1.19
N ILE A 547 19.90 36.19 -1.45
CA ILE A 547 19.54 37.57 -1.74
C ILE A 547 19.69 38.48 -0.52
N SER A 548 20.03 39.74 -0.75
CA SER A 548 19.97 40.79 0.26
C SER A 548 18.55 41.36 0.41
N VAL A 549 18.33 42.21 1.43
CA VAL A 549 17.05 42.92 1.60
C VAL A 549 16.78 43.88 0.43
N GLU A 550 17.82 44.50 -0.13
CA GLU A 550 17.70 45.35 -1.32
C GLU A 550 17.26 44.56 -2.55
N GLN A 551 17.76 43.33 -2.72
CA GLN A 551 17.31 42.42 -3.77
C GLN A 551 15.89 41.90 -3.52
N ALA A 552 15.49 41.71 -2.25
CA ALA A 552 14.11 41.37 -1.89
C ALA A 552 13.13 42.50 -2.27
N GLU A 553 13.52 43.76 -2.08
CA GLU A 553 12.77 44.94 -2.53
C GLU A 553 12.68 45.01 -4.06
N GLN A 554 13.76 44.71 -4.77
CA GLN A 554 13.74 44.60 -6.24
C GLN A 554 12.73 43.54 -6.71
N ALA A 555 12.73 42.38 -6.04
CA ALA A 555 11.79 41.32 -6.35
C ALA A 555 10.33 41.75 -6.10
N MET A 556 10.06 42.42 -4.98
CA MET A 556 8.73 42.94 -4.66
C MET A 556 8.25 43.95 -5.72
N LYS A 557 9.13 44.86 -6.16
CA LYS A 557 8.84 45.81 -7.24
C LYS A 557 8.53 45.11 -8.56
N ALA A 558 9.28 44.08 -8.93
CA ALA A 558 9.04 43.30 -10.14
C ALA A 558 7.66 42.61 -10.11
N ALA A 559 7.31 41.94 -8.99
CA ALA A 559 6.00 41.34 -8.80
C ALA A 559 4.87 42.37 -8.89
N LYS A 560 5.05 43.53 -8.25
CA LYS A 560 4.07 44.63 -8.29
C LYS A 560 3.86 45.16 -9.70
N ALA A 561 4.92 45.25 -10.50
CA ALA A 561 4.86 45.68 -11.89
C ALA A 561 4.17 44.64 -12.81
N ALA A 562 4.38 43.35 -12.56
CA ALA A 562 3.78 42.25 -13.34
C ALA A 562 2.30 41.99 -13.00
N PHE A 563 1.90 42.22 -11.75
CA PHE A 563 0.57 41.87 -11.25
C PHE A 563 -0.61 42.39 -12.10
N PRO A 564 -0.64 43.66 -12.58
CA PRO A 564 -1.76 44.16 -13.38
C PRO A 564 -2.03 43.38 -14.67
N ALA A 565 -0.99 42.84 -15.30
CA ALA A 565 -1.11 41.99 -16.50
C ALA A 565 -1.48 40.56 -16.11
N TRP A 566 -0.79 40.01 -15.11
CA TRP A 566 -1.02 38.62 -14.68
C TRP A 566 -2.44 38.38 -14.17
N ARG A 567 -2.99 39.29 -13.37
CA ARG A 567 -4.36 39.18 -12.86
C ARG A 567 -5.45 39.18 -13.95
N LYS A 568 -5.12 39.66 -15.15
CA LYS A 568 -6.02 39.69 -16.32
C LYS A 568 -5.79 38.52 -17.28
N THR A 569 -4.73 37.74 -17.08
CA THR A 569 -4.46 36.53 -17.86
C THR A 569 -5.57 35.53 -17.56
N PRO A 570 -6.28 34.95 -18.55
CA PRO A 570 -7.38 34.01 -18.30
C PRO A 570 -6.96 32.82 -17.43
N ALA A 571 -7.86 32.33 -16.55
CA ALA A 571 -7.57 31.21 -15.65
C ALA A 571 -7.05 29.98 -16.41
N LYS A 572 -7.65 29.67 -17.56
CA LYS A 572 -7.22 28.60 -18.46
C LYS A 572 -5.73 28.70 -18.86
N GLN A 573 -5.27 29.90 -19.25
CA GLN A 573 -3.87 30.10 -19.64
C GLN A 573 -2.91 29.95 -18.46
N ARG A 574 -3.31 30.41 -17.27
CA ARG A 574 -2.53 30.20 -16.05
C ARG A 574 -2.46 28.71 -15.68
N ALA A 575 -3.58 28.00 -15.81
CA ALA A 575 -3.69 26.56 -15.59
C ALA A 575 -2.85 25.74 -16.58
N ASP A 576 -2.75 26.18 -17.84
CA ASP A 576 -1.93 25.50 -18.86
C ASP A 576 -0.43 25.55 -18.57
N ILE A 577 0.06 26.64 -17.95
CA ILE A 577 1.46 26.71 -17.47
C ILE A 577 1.71 25.65 -16.39
N LEU A 578 0.77 25.49 -15.44
CA LEU A 578 0.88 24.47 -14.40
C LEU A 578 0.85 23.06 -14.96
N ARG A 579 -0.02 22.77 -15.93
CA ARG A 579 -0.06 21.47 -16.60
C ARG A 579 1.26 21.15 -17.29
N LYS A 580 1.82 22.13 -18.02
CA LYS A 580 3.15 21.99 -18.64
C LYS A 580 4.25 21.77 -17.60
N ALA A 581 4.21 22.45 -16.45
CA ALA A 581 5.14 22.19 -15.35
C ALA A 581 5.01 20.77 -14.80
N GLY A 582 3.78 20.25 -14.67
CA GLY A 582 3.49 18.85 -14.33
C GLY A 582 4.10 17.86 -15.33
N ASP A 583 3.95 18.12 -16.62
CA ASP A 583 4.51 17.27 -17.68
C ASP A 583 6.05 17.25 -17.64
N LEU A 584 6.68 18.41 -17.45
CA LEU A 584 8.14 18.53 -17.31
C LEU A 584 8.66 17.80 -16.06
N MET A 585 7.96 17.92 -14.93
CA MET A 585 8.31 17.16 -13.72
C MET A 585 8.17 15.65 -13.95
N SER A 586 7.14 15.21 -14.67
CA SER A 586 6.96 13.79 -15.02
C SER A 586 8.10 13.26 -15.88
N GLN A 587 8.55 14.04 -16.87
CA GLN A 587 9.69 13.68 -17.75
C GLN A 587 11.02 13.64 -16.98
N ARG A 588 11.18 14.49 -15.95
CA ARG A 588 12.39 14.60 -15.13
C ARG A 588 12.29 13.87 -13.78
N ARG A 589 11.31 12.97 -13.61
CA ARG A 589 10.98 12.35 -12.31
C ARG A 589 12.20 11.73 -11.62
N ALA A 590 12.92 10.85 -12.30
CA ALA A 590 14.09 10.18 -11.72
C ALA A 590 15.21 11.17 -11.34
N GLU A 591 15.43 12.21 -12.14
CA GLU A 591 16.40 13.29 -11.84
C GLU A 591 15.99 14.06 -10.57
N LEU A 592 14.71 14.45 -10.48
CA LEU A 592 14.17 15.18 -9.33
C LEU A 592 14.24 14.33 -8.06
N SER A 593 13.91 13.05 -8.13
CA SER A 593 14.05 12.13 -7.00
C SER A 593 15.50 12.01 -6.53
N ALA A 594 16.47 11.91 -7.46
CA ALA A 594 17.89 11.86 -7.11
C ALA A 594 18.37 13.16 -6.42
N TRP A 595 17.93 14.34 -6.90
CA TRP A 595 18.21 15.61 -6.21
C TRP A 595 17.63 15.66 -4.80
N ILE A 596 16.38 15.22 -4.61
CA ILE A 596 15.74 15.17 -3.29
C ILE A 596 16.49 14.22 -2.35
N VAL A 597 16.86 13.03 -2.83
CA VAL A 597 17.62 12.04 -2.05
C VAL A 597 18.94 12.63 -1.56
N LEU A 598 19.73 13.22 -2.48
CA LEU A 598 21.05 13.74 -2.16
C LEU A 598 21.02 15.03 -1.35
N GLU A 599 20.06 15.93 -1.58
CA GLU A 599 20.00 17.22 -0.90
C GLU A 599 19.39 17.13 0.50
N VAL A 600 18.32 16.35 0.68
CA VAL A 600 17.57 16.33 1.95
C VAL A 600 17.51 14.96 2.62
N GLY A 601 18.22 13.97 2.09
CA GLY A 601 18.39 12.66 2.73
C GLY A 601 17.09 11.85 2.80
N LYS A 602 16.21 11.97 1.80
CA LYS A 602 15.00 11.13 1.69
C LYS A 602 15.33 9.77 1.08
N PRO A 603 14.83 8.65 1.62
CA PRO A 603 14.86 7.37 0.90
C PRO A 603 14.21 7.49 -0.48
N VAL A 604 14.69 6.71 -1.46
CA VAL A 604 14.28 6.80 -2.87
C VAL A 604 12.76 6.76 -3.08
N LYS A 605 12.03 5.87 -2.40
CA LYS A 605 10.56 5.79 -2.51
C LYS A 605 9.84 7.02 -1.99
N GLU A 606 10.36 7.63 -0.91
CA GLU A 606 9.80 8.85 -0.33
C GLU A 606 10.05 10.06 -1.24
N ALA A 607 11.21 10.10 -1.91
CA ALA A 607 11.54 11.13 -2.90
C ALA A 607 10.70 11.01 -4.19
N ASP A 608 10.47 9.79 -4.69
CA ASP A 608 9.60 9.55 -5.85
C ASP A 608 8.13 9.94 -5.58
N ALA A 609 7.59 9.55 -4.43
CA ALA A 609 6.23 9.94 -4.03
C ALA A 609 6.07 11.46 -3.90
N GLU A 610 7.12 12.17 -3.47
CA GLU A 610 7.09 13.63 -3.41
C GLU A 610 7.02 14.28 -4.80
N VAL A 611 7.68 13.71 -5.80
CA VAL A 611 7.54 14.19 -7.19
C VAL A 611 6.10 14.01 -7.68
N SER A 612 5.47 12.87 -7.37
CA SER A 612 4.04 12.66 -7.67
C SER A 612 3.16 13.73 -7.02
N GLU A 613 3.38 14.02 -5.74
CA GLU A 613 2.60 15.03 -5.00
C GLU A 613 2.77 16.44 -5.60
N ALA A 614 3.99 16.81 -6.01
CA ALA A 614 4.26 18.09 -6.69
C ALA A 614 3.52 18.22 -8.02
N ILE A 615 3.49 17.13 -8.81
CA ILE A 615 2.75 17.07 -10.08
C ILE A 615 1.24 17.14 -9.81
N ASP A 616 0.75 16.41 -8.82
CA ASP A 616 -0.67 16.42 -8.45
C ASP A 616 -1.14 17.80 -8.04
N PHE A 617 -0.35 18.58 -7.29
CA PHE A 617 -0.71 19.97 -6.98
C PHE A 617 -0.85 20.85 -8.23
N CYS A 618 0.07 20.73 -9.19
CA CYS A 618 -0.04 21.45 -10.46
C CYS A 618 -1.35 21.14 -11.18
N LEU A 619 -1.67 19.86 -11.29
CA LEU A 619 -2.82 19.38 -12.05
C LEU A 619 -4.14 19.67 -11.34
N TYR A 620 -4.21 19.39 -10.05
CA TYR A 620 -5.41 19.59 -9.24
C TYR A 620 -5.78 21.06 -9.16
N TYR A 621 -4.82 21.95 -8.88
CA TYR A 621 -5.10 23.37 -8.79
C TYR A 621 -5.37 24.02 -10.16
N ALA A 622 -4.83 23.47 -11.25
CA ALA A 622 -5.22 23.89 -12.61
C ALA A 622 -6.72 23.62 -12.86
N ASP A 623 -7.19 22.41 -12.51
CA ASP A 623 -8.59 22.03 -12.70
C ASP A 623 -9.53 22.77 -11.72
N GLU A 624 -9.13 22.93 -10.46
CA GLU A 624 -9.90 23.67 -9.46
C GLU A 624 -10.00 25.16 -9.77
N MET A 625 -8.96 25.79 -10.32
CA MET A 625 -9.06 27.20 -10.72
C MET A 625 -10.02 27.39 -11.89
N GLU A 626 -10.02 26.48 -12.88
CA GLU A 626 -11.01 26.52 -13.97
C GLU A 626 -12.43 26.28 -13.46
N ARG A 627 -12.61 25.45 -12.42
CA ARG A 627 -13.90 25.29 -11.73
C ARG A 627 -14.34 26.60 -11.06
N LEU A 628 -13.45 27.24 -10.31
CA LEU A 628 -13.74 28.49 -9.57
C LEU A 628 -13.92 29.70 -10.50
N ASP A 629 -13.26 29.74 -11.65
CA ASP A 629 -13.37 30.83 -12.65
C ASP A 629 -14.77 30.94 -13.26
N LYS A 630 -15.55 29.84 -13.26
CA LYS A 630 -16.96 29.85 -13.68
C LYS A 630 -17.85 30.69 -12.75
N GLY A 631 -17.46 30.89 -11.50
CA GLY A 631 -18.25 31.57 -10.48
C GLY A 631 -19.58 30.87 -10.16
N VAL A 632 -20.47 31.59 -9.48
CA VAL A 632 -21.84 31.14 -9.17
C VAL A 632 -22.80 32.25 -9.60
N ASN A 633 -23.90 31.87 -10.26
CA ASN A 633 -24.95 32.78 -10.71
C ASN A 633 -26.11 32.75 -9.72
N TYR A 634 -26.55 33.92 -9.25
CA TYR A 634 -27.70 34.11 -8.35
C TYR A 634 -28.74 35.02 -9.01
N ASP A 635 -29.03 34.77 -10.29
CA ASP A 635 -29.88 35.64 -11.10
C ASP A 635 -31.33 35.62 -10.63
N VAL A 636 -32.00 36.75 -10.81
CA VAL A 636 -33.45 36.89 -10.66
C VAL A 636 -34.01 37.61 -11.88
N SER A 637 -35.33 37.54 -12.09
CA SER A 637 -35.96 38.23 -13.22
C SER A 637 -35.60 39.73 -13.25
N GLY A 638 -34.96 40.18 -14.35
CA GLY A 638 -34.55 41.57 -14.53
C GLY A 638 -33.19 41.96 -13.94
N GLU A 639 -32.47 41.03 -13.29
CA GLU A 639 -31.20 41.30 -12.64
C GLU A 639 -30.23 40.11 -12.77
N THR A 640 -29.00 40.39 -13.18
CA THR A 640 -27.93 39.37 -13.13
C THR A 640 -27.03 39.58 -11.92
N ASN A 641 -26.75 38.51 -11.18
CA ASN A 641 -25.85 38.48 -10.04
C ASN A 641 -24.75 37.45 -10.28
N ARG A 642 -23.52 37.92 -10.47
CA ARG A 642 -22.33 37.08 -10.70
C ARG A 642 -21.47 37.09 -9.45
N TYR A 643 -21.41 35.98 -8.71
CA TYR A 643 -20.47 35.78 -7.61
C TYR A 643 -19.19 35.14 -8.16
N ILE A 644 -18.13 35.94 -8.22
CA ILE A 644 -16.85 35.56 -8.85
C ILE A 644 -15.68 35.79 -7.89
N TYR A 645 -14.51 35.30 -8.26
CA TYR A 645 -13.28 35.46 -7.49
C TYR A 645 -12.25 36.30 -8.24
N GLN A 646 -11.44 37.07 -7.50
CA GLN A 646 -10.30 37.82 -8.03
C GLN A 646 -9.03 37.55 -7.20
N PRO A 647 -7.83 37.63 -7.79
CA PRO A 647 -6.58 37.48 -7.03
C PRO A 647 -6.41 38.58 -5.98
N ARG A 648 -5.67 38.24 -4.92
CA ARG A 648 -5.32 39.15 -3.83
C ARG A 648 -4.23 40.15 -4.19
N GLY A 649 -3.17 39.72 -4.88
CA GLY A 649 -2.02 40.58 -5.17
C GLY A 649 -0.70 39.81 -5.27
N ILE A 650 0.20 40.10 -4.32
CA ILE A 650 1.52 39.46 -4.23
C ILE A 650 1.50 38.45 -3.07
N ALA A 651 1.88 37.22 -3.36
CA ALA A 651 2.03 36.14 -2.41
C ALA A 651 3.51 35.92 -2.07
N VAL A 652 3.80 35.84 -0.77
CA VAL A 652 5.10 35.41 -0.25
C VAL A 652 4.95 33.97 0.21
N VAL A 653 5.67 33.05 -0.43
CA VAL A 653 5.69 31.63 -0.10
C VAL A 653 6.98 31.34 0.66
N ILE A 654 6.85 30.77 1.86
CA ILE A 654 7.98 30.35 2.70
C ILE A 654 7.83 28.84 2.92
N SER A 655 8.63 28.06 2.20
CA SER A 655 8.50 26.59 2.17
C SER A 655 9.50 25.89 3.11
N PRO A 656 9.13 24.70 3.62
CA PRO A 656 9.98 23.91 4.51
C PRO A 656 10.97 23.08 3.70
N TRP A 657 11.93 22.46 4.39
CA TRP A 657 12.94 21.57 3.79
C TRP A 657 12.51 20.11 3.69
N ASN A 658 11.49 19.69 4.43
CA ASN A 658 11.15 18.27 4.58
C ASN A 658 10.27 17.72 3.46
N PHE A 659 9.57 18.59 2.72
CA PHE A 659 8.97 18.29 1.42
C PHE A 659 9.35 19.44 0.48
N PRO A 660 10.64 19.51 0.10
CA PRO A 660 11.22 20.69 -0.51
C PRO A 660 10.79 20.91 -1.96
N LEU A 661 10.24 19.89 -2.63
CA LEU A 661 9.61 20.01 -3.94
C LEU A 661 8.09 20.13 -3.82
N ALA A 662 7.42 19.19 -3.13
CA ALA A 662 5.96 19.12 -3.16
C ALA A 662 5.28 20.31 -2.49
N ILE A 663 5.65 20.65 -1.25
CA ILE A 663 5.02 21.76 -0.52
C ILE A 663 5.44 23.11 -1.13
N ALA A 664 6.71 23.24 -1.56
CA ALA A 664 7.18 24.41 -2.27
C ALA A 664 6.41 24.65 -3.57
N CYS A 665 6.19 23.58 -4.36
CA CYS A 665 5.38 23.61 -5.57
C CYS A 665 3.93 23.95 -5.23
N GLY A 666 3.28 23.20 -4.34
CA GLY A 666 1.87 23.32 -4.02
C GLY A 666 1.46 24.73 -3.58
N MET A 667 2.20 25.34 -2.65
CA MET A 667 1.92 26.72 -2.22
C MET A 667 2.16 27.73 -3.34
N THR A 668 3.23 27.54 -4.12
CA THR A 668 3.61 28.45 -5.21
C THR A 668 2.59 28.42 -6.34
N VAL A 669 2.24 27.23 -6.83
CA VAL A 669 1.37 27.08 -7.99
C VAL A 669 -0.09 27.39 -7.66
N ALA A 670 -0.54 27.15 -6.41
CA ALA A 670 -1.83 27.65 -5.93
C ALA A 670 -1.94 29.18 -6.02
N ALA A 671 -0.92 29.91 -5.55
CA ALA A 671 -0.88 31.36 -5.63
C ALA A 671 -0.84 31.86 -7.09
N LEU A 672 0.00 31.24 -7.91
CA LEU A 672 0.17 31.59 -9.33
C LEU A 672 -1.13 31.39 -10.12
N VAL A 673 -1.77 30.23 -9.99
CA VAL A 673 -2.99 29.90 -10.74
C VAL A 673 -4.18 30.73 -10.28
N ALA A 674 -4.22 31.13 -9.00
CA ALA A 674 -5.19 32.11 -8.49
C ALA A 674 -5.00 33.52 -9.07
N GLY A 675 -3.91 33.79 -9.80
CA GLY A 675 -3.62 35.06 -10.46
C GLY A 675 -2.77 36.02 -9.63
N ASN A 676 -2.11 35.54 -8.57
CA ASN A 676 -1.16 36.31 -7.77
C ASN A 676 0.24 36.23 -8.38
N CYS A 677 1.05 37.27 -8.18
CA CYS A 677 2.50 37.17 -8.39
C CYS A 677 3.14 36.60 -7.12
N THR A 678 4.15 35.75 -7.26
CA THR A 678 4.63 34.90 -6.17
C THR A 678 6.15 35.02 -5.99
N LEU A 679 6.58 35.21 -4.74
CA LEU A 679 7.97 35.14 -4.33
C LEU A 679 8.16 33.90 -3.45
N LEU A 680 8.98 32.95 -3.89
CA LEU A 680 9.30 31.72 -3.15
C LEU A 680 10.64 31.86 -2.41
N LYS A 681 10.58 31.86 -1.07
CA LYS A 681 11.74 31.81 -0.17
C LYS A 681 11.86 30.41 0.44
N PRO A 682 12.64 29.50 -0.17
CA PRO A 682 12.79 28.13 0.34
C PRO A 682 13.61 28.07 1.63
N ALA A 683 13.48 26.96 2.35
CA ALA A 683 14.45 26.61 3.37
C ALA A 683 15.87 26.48 2.78
N GLU A 684 16.85 27.00 3.51
CA GLU A 684 18.24 27.14 3.07
C GLU A 684 18.89 25.79 2.72
N THR A 685 18.58 24.74 3.50
CA THR A 685 19.08 23.36 3.35
C THR A 685 18.49 22.58 2.17
N SER A 686 17.55 23.17 1.42
CA SER A 686 16.81 22.48 0.35
C SER A 686 16.59 23.37 -0.88
N SER A 687 17.50 24.32 -1.07
CA SER A 687 17.34 25.37 -2.05
C SER A 687 17.72 24.91 -3.46
N VAL A 688 18.53 23.86 -3.63
CA VAL A 688 18.93 23.33 -4.95
C VAL A 688 17.74 22.67 -5.65
N ILE A 689 16.99 21.80 -4.99
CA ILE A 689 15.76 21.20 -5.57
C ILE A 689 14.71 22.27 -5.88
N THR A 690 14.62 23.32 -5.06
CA THR A 690 13.74 24.46 -5.37
C THR A 690 14.22 25.26 -6.58
N ALA A 691 15.54 25.33 -6.82
CA ALA A 691 16.09 25.89 -8.05
C ALA A 691 15.70 25.02 -9.28
N LYS A 692 15.62 23.69 -9.14
CA LYS A 692 15.09 22.80 -10.18
C LYS A 692 13.60 23.03 -10.46
N LEU A 693 12.79 23.22 -9.43
CA LEU A 693 11.40 23.67 -9.60
C LEU A 693 11.34 25.01 -10.36
N THR A 694 12.25 25.93 -10.06
CA THR A 694 12.33 27.23 -10.73
C THR A 694 12.68 27.09 -12.22
N GLU A 695 13.67 26.27 -12.57
CA GLU A 695 14.01 25.93 -13.95
C GLU A 695 12.76 25.42 -14.70
N ILE A 696 11.98 24.52 -14.07
CA ILE A 696 10.76 23.95 -14.65
C ILE A 696 9.67 25.02 -14.84
N LEU A 697 9.42 25.89 -13.87
CA LEU A 697 8.41 26.95 -14.02
C LEU A 697 8.78 27.98 -15.10
N VAL A 698 10.07 28.29 -15.24
CA VAL A 698 10.58 29.14 -16.33
C VAL A 698 10.39 28.45 -17.68
N GLU A 699 10.76 27.18 -17.80
CA GLU A 699 10.57 26.39 -19.03
C GLU A 699 9.08 26.20 -19.36
N ALA A 700 8.22 26.09 -18.35
CA ALA A 700 6.77 26.05 -18.51
C ALA A 700 6.18 27.37 -19.07
N GLY A 701 6.96 28.45 -19.05
CA GLY A 701 6.61 29.73 -19.67
C GLY A 701 6.00 30.75 -18.70
N ILE A 702 6.35 30.70 -17.42
CA ILE A 702 5.91 31.73 -16.47
C ILE A 702 6.45 33.12 -16.88
N PRO A 703 5.62 34.17 -16.95
CA PRO A 703 6.08 35.48 -17.39
C PRO A 703 7.06 36.14 -16.41
N GLN A 704 7.90 37.04 -16.93
CA GLN A 704 8.83 37.84 -16.12
C GLN A 704 8.09 38.59 -15.00
N GLY A 705 8.67 38.56 -13.80
CA GLY A 705 8.14 39.21 -12.60
C GLY A 705 6.96 38.49 -11.94
N VAL A 706 6.33 37.50 -12.60
CA VAL A 706 5.19 36.76 -12.02
C VAL A 706 5.64 35.75 -10.96
N TYR A 707 6.71 35.01 -11.24
CA TYR A 707 7.34 34.11 -10.28
C TYR A 707 8.78 34.53 -10.02
N GLN A 708 9.22 34.39 -8.78
CA GLN A 708 10.56 34.75 -8.34
C GLN A 708 11.08 33.76 -7.31
N TYR A 709 12.32 33.35 -7.48
CA TYR A 709 13.03 32.45 -6.59
C TYR A 709 14.02 33.27 -5.76
N VAL A 710 13.74 33.39 -4.47
CA VAL A 710 14.41 34.34 -3.56
C VAL A 710 14.98 33.65 -2.31
N PRO A 711 15.92 32.68 -2.48
CA PRO A 711 16.67 32.12 -1.36
C PRO A 711 17.35 33.24 -0.55
N GLY A 712 17.17 33.24 0.76
CA GLY A 712 17.69 34.28 1.63
C GLY A 712 17.45 33.97 3.11
N LYS A 713 18.23 34.56 4.01
CA LYS A 713 18.18 34.27 5.45
C LYS A 713 16.79 34.56 6.01
N GLY A 714 16.20 33.59 6.72
CA GLY A 714 14.85 33.73 7.29
C GLY A 714 14.69 34.95 8.22
N SER A 715 15.70 35.21 9.07
CA SER A 715 15.72 36.32 10.02
C SER A 715 15.83 37.71 9.39
N GLN A 716 16.19 37.80 8.10
CA GLN A 716 16.38 39.06 7.39
C GLN A 716 15.37 39.18 6.24
N VAL A 717 15.58 38.40 5.18
CA VAL A 717 14.75 38.43 3.96
C VAL A 717 13.33 37.94 4.25
N GLY A 718 13.19 36.84 4.99
CA GLY A 718 11.88 36.31 5.37
C GLY A 718 11.06 37.32 6.16
N ALA A 719 11.65 37.86 7.23
CA ALA A 719 11.03 38.90 8.06
C ALA A 719 10.68 40.18 7.25
N TYR A 720 11.56 40.60 6.35
CA TYR A 720 11.31 41.74 5.47
C TYR A 720 10.10 41.52 4.56
N LEU A 721 10.04 40.38 3.86
CA LEU A 721 8.95 40.04 2.94
C LEU A 721 7.61 39.93 3.67
N VAL A 722 7.59 39.32 4.86
CA VAL A 722 6.40 39.23 5.72
C VAL A 722 5.90 40.61 6.12
N ASN A 723 6.80 41.54 6.46
CA ASN A 723 6.45 42.88 6.90
C ASN A 723 6.24 43.89 5.76
N HIS A 724 6.54 43.54 4.51
CA HIS A 724 6.43 44.47 3.38
C HIS A 724 4.97 44.95 3.15
N PRO A 725 4.72 46.25 2.88
CA PRO A 725 3.35 46.79 2.72
C PRO A 725 2.60 46.28 1.48
N ASP A 726 3.32 45.82 0.45
CA ASP A 726 2.73 45.23 -0.77
C ASP A 726 2.54 43.70 -0.70
N THR A 727 2.84 43.06 0.43
CA THR A 727 2.53 41.63 0.62
C THR A 727 1.03 41.48 0.94
N HIS A 728 0.34 40.60 0.21
CA HIS A 728 -1.11 40.38 0.33
C HIS A 728 -1.46 39.00 0.90
N VAL A 729 -0.66 37.99 0.55
CA VAL A 729 -0.76 36.61 1.05
C VAL A 729 0.59 36.17 1.56
N ILE A 730 0.61 35.47 2.69
CA ILE A 730 1.76 34.74 3.21
C ILE A 730 1.35 33.29 3.31
N ALA A 731 1.94 32.43 2.48
CA ALA A 731 1.80 30.98 2.57
C ALA A 731 3.06 30.43 3.25
N PHE A 732 2.88 29.81 4.41
CA PHE A 732 3.96 29.33 5.25
C PHE A 732 3.69 27.88 5.65
N THR A 733 4.71 27.05 5.52
CA THR A 733 4.75 25.75 6.19
C THR A 733 6.06 25.61 6.95
N GLY A 734 5.98 25.26 8.23
CA GLY A 734 7.16 25.15 9.09
C GLY A 734 6.81 25.02 10.58
N SER A 735 7.70 25.48 11.47
CA SER A 735 7.49 25.32 12.90
C SER A 735 6.36 26.20 13.45
N GLN A 736 5.75 25.71 14.54
CA GLN A 736 4.71 26.41 15.27
C GLN A 736 5.16 27.80 15.77
N GLU A 737 6.38 27.92 16.28
CA GLU A 737 6.94 29.17 16.76
C GLU A 737 7.01 30.24 15.65
N VAL A 738 7.54 29.87 14.49
CA VAL A 738 7.68 30.79 13.35
C VAL A 738 6.32 31.15 12.77
N GLY A 739 5.40 30.19 12.66
CA GLY A 739 4.04 30.42 12.17
C GLY A 739 3.28 31.42 13.06
N CYS A 740 3.33 31.25 14.38
CA CYS A 740 2.72 32.20 15.33
C CYS A 740 3.31 33.61 15.19
N ARG A 741 4.64 33.73 15.03
CA ARG A 741 5.29 35.03 14.81
C ARG A 741 4.85 35.69 13.51
N ILE A 742 4.79 34.94 12.41
CA ILE A 742 4.30 35.45 11.12
C ILE A 742 2.86 35.96 11.25
N TYR A 743 2.01 35.22 11.96
CA TYR A 743 0.62 35.61 12.19
C TYR A 743 0.52 36.95 12.93
N ALA A 744 1.29 37.11 14.00
CA ALA A 744 1.34 38.35 14.78
C ALA A 744 1.85 39.54 13.96
N GLU A 745 2.92 39.34 13.17
CA GLU A 745 3.49 40.39 12.33
C GLU A 745 2.57 40.79 11.17
N ALA A 746 1.92 39.81 10.53
CA ALA A 746 1.00 40.03 9.43
C ALA A 746 -0.28 40.78 9.84
N ALA A 747 -0.71 40.65 11.10
CA ALA A 747 -1.84 41.37 11.66
C ALA A 747 -1.56 42.88 11.86
N THR A 748 -0.29 43.29 11.89
CA THR A 748 0.09 44.69 12.08
C THR A 748 0.01 45.47 10.77
N LEU A 749 -0.88 46.47 10.71
CA LEU A 749 -1.01 47.37 9.56
C LEU A 749 0.25 48.21 9.37
N LYS A 750 0.84 48.18 8.17
CA LYS A 750 2.04 48.95 7.82
C LYS A 750 1.69 50.21 7.02
N PRO A 751 2.46 51.31 7.13
CA PRO A 751 2.25 52.49 6.30
C PRO A 751 2.23 52.15 4.81
N GLY A 752 1.21 52.62 4.09
CA GLY A 752 1.02 52.38 2.66
C GLY A 752 0.35 51.04 2.31
N GLN A 753 0.17 50.13 3.25
CA GLN A 753 -0.58 48.88 3.06
C GLN A 753 -2.07 49.18 2.86
N LYS A 754 -2.69 48.58 1.83
CA LYS A 754 -4.10 48.83 1.45
C LYS A 754 -5.06 47.70 1.82
N GLN A 755 -4.55 46.54 2.20
CA GLN A 755 -5.34 45.34 2.49
C GLN A 755 -4.76 44.61 3.70
N MET A 756 -5.60 43.88 4.44
CA MET A 756 -5.11 42.97 5.46
C MET A 756 -4.44 41.75 4.80
N LYS A 757 -3.32 41.32 5.38
CA LYS A 757 -2.59 40.15 4.89
C LYS A 757 -3.36 38.87 5.24
N ARG A 758 -3.49 37.97 4.28
CA ARG A 758 -3.96 36.59 4.54
C ARG A 758 -2.77 35.74 4.89
N VAL A 759 -2.83 35.06 6.03
CA VAL A 759 -1.84 34.06 6.42
C VAL A 759 -2.44 32.68 6.22
N ILE A 760 -1.77 31.86 5.43
CA ILE A 760 -2.03 30.44 5.24
C ILE A 760 -0.86 29.74 5.91
N ALA A 761 -1.11 29.14 7.07
CA ALA A 761 -0.07 28.51 7.88
C ALA A 761 -0.43 27.05 8.17
N GLU A 762 0.44 26.16 7.71
CA GLU A 762 0.52 24.77 8.14
C GLU A 762 1.73 24.64 9.08
N MET A 763 1.51 24.09 10.26
CA MET A 763 2.51 24.00 11.33
C MET A 763 2.71 22.54 11.77
N GLY A 764 3.51 22.35 12.81
CA GLY A 764 3.87 21.03 13.32
C GLY A 764 2.72 20.22 13.91
N GLY A 765 3.03 18.98 14.29
CA GLY A 765 2.08 18.06 14.91
C GLY A 765 2.71 17.26 16.06
N LYS A 766 1.87 16.83 17.00
CA LYS A 766 2.22 15.79 17.98
C LYS A 766 1.32 14.58 17.80
N ASN A 767 1.41 14.00 16.61
CA ASN A 767 0.45 13.02 16.11
C ASN A 767 0.50 11.72 16.90
N ALA A 768 -0.66 11.11 17.09
CA ALA A 768 -0.83 9.85 17.80
C ALA A 768 -1.50 8.77 16.94
N ILE A 769 -1.05 7.52 17.11
CA ILE A 769 -1.79 6.34 16.69
C ILE A 769 -2.30 5.63 17.94
N ILE A 770 -3.61 5.38 18.04
CA ILE A 770 -4.22 4.53 19.06
C ILE A 770 -4.21 3.09 18.54
N VAL A 771 -3.75 2.14 19.36
CA VAL A 771 -3.79 0.71 19.09
C VAL A 771 -4.73 0.07 20.12
N ASP A 772 -5.90 -0.30 19.63
CA ASP A 772 -7.03 -0.87 20.38
C ASP A 772 -6.80 -2.34 20.73
N GLU A 773 -7.56 -2.91 21.67
CA GLU A 773 -7.42 -4.35 22.00
C GLU A 773 -7.75 -5.27 20.83
N SER A 774 -8.63 -4.82 19.92
CA SER A 774 -9.07 -5.57 18.74
C SER A 774 -8.16 -5.37 17.53
N ALA A 775 -7.08 -4.59 17.65
CA ALA A 775 -6.18 -4.29 16.54
C ALA A 775 -5.58 -5.55 15.90
N ASP A 776 -5.40 -5.52 14.57
CA ASP A 776 -4.51 -6.45 13.89
C ASP A 776 -3.07 -5.96 14.12
N LEU A 777 -2.31 -6.70 14.94
CA LEU A 777 -0.95 -6.29 15.32
C LEU A 777 0.04 -6.36 14.15
N ASP A 778 -0.19 -7.23 13.15
CA ASP A 778 0.67 -7.28 11.96
C ASP A 778 0.60 -5.95 11.19
N GLN A 779 -0.62 -5.43 11.03
CA GLN A 779 -0.85 -4.14 10.37
C GLN A 779 -0.46 -2.96 11.26
N ALA A 780 -0.79 -3.01 12.55
CA ALA A 780 -0.53 -1.92 13.49
C ALA A 780 0.98 -1.69 13.68
N VAL A 781 1.77 -2.76 13.88
CA VAL A 781 3.22 -2.63 14.07
C VAL A 781 3.88 -2.05 12.82
N VAL A 782 3.65 -2.63 11.64
CA VAL A 782 4.21 -2.13 10.37
C VAL A 782 3.80 -0.68 10.13
N GLY A 783 2.52 -0.37 10.34
CA GLY A 783 2.00 0.97 10.12
C GLY A 783 2.54 2.02 11.09
N VAL A 784 2.78 1.65 12.37
CA VAL A 784 3.42 2.52 13.37
C VAL A 784 4.89 2.73 13.03
N VAL A 785 5.64 1.67 12.71
CA VAL A 785 7.05 1.75 12.30
C VAL A 785 7.21 2.69 11.10
N GLN A 786 6.40 2.50 10.04
CA GLN A 786 6.45 3.35 8.86
C GLN A 786 6.05 4.80 9.17
N SER A 787 5.03 5.00 10.01
CA SER A 787 4.57 6.35 10.36
C SER A 787 5.55 7.10 11.27
N ALA A 788 6.30 6.40 12.11
CA ALA A 788 7.24 6.99 13.07
C ALA A 788 8.63 7.23 12.45
N PHE A 789 9.12 6.29 11.65
CA PHE A 789 10.50 6.28 11.18
C PHE A 789 10.67 6.49 9.68
N GLY A 790 9.58 6.50 8.89
CA GLY A 790 9.62 6.90 7.49
C GLY A 790 10.18 8.31 7.33
N TYR A 791 11.21 8.47 6.50
CA TYR A 791 12.03 9.68 6.41
C TYR A 791 12.56 10.18 7.77
N SER A 792 12.96 9.23 8.63
CA SER A 792 13.53 9.50 9.96
C SER A 792 12.62 10.35 10.85
N GLY A 793 11.30 10.21 10.69
CA GLY A 793 10.30 10.96 11.46
C GLY A 793 10.20 12.45 11.10
N GLN A 794 10.84 12.90 10.01
CA GLN A 794 10.87 14.30 9.58
C GLN A 794 9.63 14.69 8.75
N LYS A 795 8.45 14.29 9.21
CA LYS A 795 7.17 14.64 8.60
C LYS A 795 6.32 15.33 9.67
N CYS A 796 5.64 16.42 9.33
CA CYS A 796 4.67 17.03 10.24
C CYS A 796 3.57 16.03 10.64
N SER A 797 3.26 15.06 9.76
CA SER A 797 2.33 13.95 10.00
C SER A 797 2.94 12.73 10.72
N ALA A 798 4.23 12.74 11.07
CA ALA A 798 4.88 11.55 11.62
C ALA A 798 4.25 11.11 12.96
N CYS A 799 4.10 9.81 13.15
CA CYS A 799 3.64 9.24 14.42
C CYS A 799 4.74 9.39 15.47
N SER A 800 4.56 10.33 16.39
CA SER A 800 5.52 10.54 17.49
C SER A 800 5.01 9.99 18.83
N ARG A 801 3.74 9.60 18.88
CA ARG A 801 3.10 8.93 20.01
C ARG A 801 2.34 7.71 19.51
N VAL A 802 2.53 6.58 20.17
CA VAL A 802 1.63 5.43 20.01
C VAL A 802 0.99 5.14 21.35
N ILE A 803 -0.34 5.17 21.39
CA ILE A 803 -1.16 5.03 22.59
C ILE A 803 -1.75 3.63 22.52
N VAL A 804 -1.38 2.77 23.45
CA VAL A 804 -1.65 1.34 23.36
C VAL A 804 -2.45 0.90 24.58
N LEU A 805 -3.54 0.19 24.33
CA LEU A 805 -4.39 -0.30 25.40
C LEU A 805 -3.68 -1.40 26.21
N GLN A 806 -3.92 -1.40 27.52
CA GLN A 806 -3.19 -2.21 28.49
C GLN A 806 -3.20 -3.71 28.17
N SER A 807 -4.30 -4.23 27.60
CA SER A 807 -4.47 -5.66 27.31
C SER A 807 -3.46 -6.18 26.28
N ILE A 808 -3.01 -5.35 25.34
CA ILE A 808 -2.10 -5.73 24.25
C ILE A 808 -0.72 -5.06 24.34
N TYR A 809 -0.50 -4.22 25.36
CA TYR A 809 0.69 -3.36 25.47
C TYR A 809 2.00 -4.14 25.29
N ASP A 810 2.24 -5.16 26.11
CA ASP A 810 3.51 -5.88 26.11
C ASP A 810 3.77 -6.59 24.77
N SER A 811 2.75 -7.26 24.23
CA SER A 811 2.84 -7.95 22.94
C SER A 811 3.10 -6.98 21.79
N PHE A 812 2.47 -5.80 21.81
CA PHE A 812 2.69 -4.78 20.80
C PHE A 812 4.09 -4.17 20.91
N VAL A 813 4.56 -3.81 22.11
CA VAL A 813 5.90 -3.20 22.30
C VAL A 813 7.00 -4.17 21.90
N GLU A 814 6.90 -5.46 22.26
CA GLU A 814 7.88 -6.48 21.87
C GLU A 814 8.03 -6.56 20.35
N ARG A 815 6.90 -6.72 19.62
CA ARG A 815 6.90 -6.79 18.16
C ARG A 815 7.35 -5.48 17.50
N LEU A 816 6.96 -4.33 18.06
CA LEU A 816 7.39 -3.01 17.59
C LEU A 816 8.91 -2.84 17.69
N VAL A 817 9.51 -3.26 18.80
CA VAL A 817 10.96 -3.19 19.01
C VAL A 817 11.70 -4.09 18.02
N GLU A 818 11.27 -5.34 17.83
CA GLU A 818 11.90 -6.28 16.90
C GLU A 818 11.74 -5.86 15.43
N ALA A 819 10.58 -5.32 15.05
CA ALA A 819 10.36 -4.75 13.71
C ALA A 819 11.29 -3.56 13.47
N THR A 820 11.44 -2.67 14.47
CA THR A 820 12.31 -1.49 14.36
C THR A 820 13.79 -1.88 14.26
N LYS A 821 14.24 -2.92 14.98
CA LYS A 821 15.61 -3.47 14.86
C LYS A 821 15.95 -4.00 13.46
N SER A 822 14.93 -4.35 12.68
CA SER A 822 15.10 -4.93 11.34
C SER A 822 15.28 -3.87 10.25
N LEU A 823 15.10 -2.59 10.58
CA LEU A 823 15.24 -1.48 9.63
C LEU A 823 16.71 -1.25 9.24
N ASN A 824 16.92 -1.02 7.94
CA ASN A 824 18.22 -0.61 7.43
C ASN A 824 18.41 0.92 7.61
N ILE A 825 19.42 1.30 8.40
CA ILE A 825 19.81 2.69 8.65
C ILE A 825 21.06 3.01 7.84
N GLY A 826 21.03 4.03 6.98
CA GLY A 826 22.18 4.30 6.11
C GLY A 826 22.00 5.43 5.12
N GLU A 827 22.94 5.53 4.17
CA GLU A 827 22.90 6.51 3.08
C GLU A 827 21.66 6.29 2.21
N THR A 828 20.97 7.37 1.87
CA THR A 828 19.65 7.27 1.22
C THR A 828 19.67 6.99 -0.28
N GLU A 829 20.84 7.08 -0.91
CA GLU A 829 21.06 6.61 -2.27
C GLU A 829 21.03 5.08 -2.36
N LEU A 830 21.32 4.37 -1.26
CA LEU A 830 21.25 2.92 -1.22
C LEU A 830 19.76 2.48 -1.28
N PRO A 831 19.38 1.61 -2.24
CA PRO A 831 18.01 1.13 -2.39
C PRO A 831 17.43 0.44 -1.14
N SER A 832 18.30 -0.13 -0.30
CA SER A 832 17.95 -0.87 0.91
C SER A 832 17.62 0.03 2.11
N THR A 833 17.99 1.31 2.07
CA THR A 833 17.86 2.23 3.20
C THR A 833 16.41 2.61 3.47
N GLN A 834 15.99 2.48 4.72
CA GLN A 834 14.65 2.84 5.19
C GLN A 834 14.67 4.04 6.14
N VAL A 835 15.74 4.16 6.93
CA VAL A 835 15.96 5.28 7.86
C VAL A 835 17.22 6.03 7.43
N GLY A 836 17.03 7.25 6.96
CA GLY A 836 18.09 8.14 6.51
C GLY A 836 18.67 9.02 7.63
N PRO A 837 19.50 10.00 7.26
CA PRO A 837 19.96 11.04 8.19
C PRO A 837 18.83 12.02 8.52
N VAL A 838 19.02 12.82 9.57
CA VAL A 838 18.25 14.05 9.76
C VAL A 838 18.88 15.19 8.96
N ILE A 839 18.14 16.27 8.72
CA ILE A 839 18.50 17.29 7.71
C ILE A 839 19.87 17.96 7.93
N ASP A 840 20.23 18.29 9.17
CA ASP A 840 21.47 19.00 9.47
C ASP A 840 21.98 18.74 10.90
N ALA A 841 23.12 19.34 11.24
CA ALA A 841 23.72 19.22 12.56
C ALA A 841 22.84 19.79 13.69
N ASN A 842 22.11 20.89 13.43
CA ASN A 842 21.26 21.53 14.43
C ASN A 842 20.08 20.63 14.80
N ALA A 843 19.43 20.02 13.80
CA ALA A 843 18.37 19.04 13.99
C ALA A 843 18.88 17.83 14.78
N ARG A 844 20.04 17.27 14.38
CA ARG A 844 20.68 16.14 15.08
C ARG A 844 20.92 16.44 16.55
N ASP A 845 21.52 17.58 16.85
CA ASP A 845 21.90 17.95 18.22
C ASP A 845 20.64 18.25 19.08
N ARG A 846 19.62 18.91 18.51
CA ARG A 846 18.31 19.12 19.16
C ARG A 846 17.61 17.80 19.46
N ILE A 847 17.60 16.85 18.51
CA ILE A 847 16.97 15.55 18.71
C ILE A 847 17.67 14.76 19.82
N ARG A 848 19.01 14.80 19.85
CA ARG A 848 19.80 14.20 20.97
C ARG A 848 19.41 14.81 22.31
N GLU A 849 19.22 16.11 22.39
CA GLU A 849 18.76 16.77 23.62
C GLU A 849 17.39 16.22 24.08
N TYR A 850 16.44 16.03 23.16
CA TYR A 850 15.14 15.42 23.48
C TYR A 850 15.25 13.94 23.89
N ILE A 851 16.17 13.19 23.28
CA ILE A 851 16.45 11.80 23.70
C ILE A 851 16.96 11.77 25.15
N GLU A 852 17.90 12.64 25.50
CA GLU A 852 18.43 12.72 26.86
C GLU A 852 17.35 13.16 27.87
N LYS A 853 16.47 14.09 27.51
CA LYS A 853 15.29 14.41 28.33
C LYS A 853 14.37 13.21 28.48
N GLY A 854 14.07 12.49 27.39
CA GLY A 854 13.24 11.29 27.42
C GLY A 854 13.78 10.20 28.35
N LYS A 855 15.11 10.01 28.39
CA LYS A 855 15.78 9.07 29.30
C LYS A 855 15.58 9.39 30.79
N THR A 856 15.22 10.63 31.12
CA THR A 856 14.90 11.03 32.51
C THR A 856 13.43 10.84 32.86
N GLU A 857 12.54 10.73 31.87
CA GLU A 857 11.08 10.71 32.05
C GLU A 857 10.46 9.32 31.80
N ALA A 858 11.14 8.44 31.06
CA ALA A 858 10.60 7.18 30.59
C ALA A 858 11.68 6.09 30.41
N LEU A 859 11.23 4.86 30.17
CA LEU A 859 12.13 3.72 29.93
C LEU A 859 12.55 3.65 28.46
N VAL A 860 13.83 3.42 28.19
CA VAL A 860 14.31 3.19 26.81
C VAL A 860 14.05 1.73 26.44
N ALA A 861 13.09 1.49 25.55
CA ALA A 861 12.81 0.17 25.01
C ALA A 861 13.76 -0.19 23.85
N LEU A 862 14.18 0.81 23.09
CA LEU A 862 15.13 0.67 21.99
C LEU A 862 15.90 1.97 21.74
N GLU A 863 17.20 1.85 21.51
CA GLU A 863 18.06 2.92 20.99
C GLU A 863 19.04 2.27 20.01
N LEU A 864 18.80 2.44 18.70
CA LEU A 864 19.64 1.82 17.67
C LEU A 864 20.90 2.64 17.41
N PRO A 865 22.05 1.99 17.12
CA PRO A 865 23.24 2.70 16.67
C PRO A 865 22.98 3.34 15.31
N ALA A 866 23.66 4.46 15.05
CA ALA A 866 23.62 5.18 13.78
C ALA A 866 25.03 5.33 13.19
N PRO A 867 25.16 5.42 11.85
CA PRO A 867 26.43 5.76 11.20
C PRO A 867 27.04 7.06 11.74
N GLN A 868 28.37 7.12 11.86
CA GLN A 868 29.07 8.30 12.37
C GLN A 868 29.27 9.39 11.30
N GLN A 869 29.43 8.99 10.05
CA GLN A 869 29.54 9.91 8.91
C GLN A 869 28.13 10.28 8.46
N GLY A 870 27.83 11.58 8.35
CA GLY A 870 26.47 12.10 8.12
C GLY A 870 25.75 12.55 9.40
N TYR A 871 24.54 13.08 9.24
CA TYR A 871 23.71 13.56 10.35
C TYR A 871 22.72 12.49 10.82
N PHE A 872 23.20 11.30 11.17
CA PHE A 872 22.33 10.20 11.56
C PHE A 872 21.90 10.23 13.03
N ILE A 873 20.63 9.87 13.24
CA ILE A 873 20.06 9.49 14.54
C ILE A 873 19.39 8.13 14.33
N GLY A 874 19.78 7.12 15.11
CA GLY A 874 19.10 5.82 15.06
C GLY A 874 17.71 5.93 15.69
N PRO A 875 16.74 5.10 15.26
CA PRO A 875 15.44 5.03 15.91
C PRO A 875 15.54 4.82 17.42
N VAL A 876 14.75 5.61 18.16
CA VAL A 876 14.61 5.52 19.62
C VAL A 876 13.14 5.29 19.98
N ILE A 877 12.88 4.30 20.82
CA ILE A 877 11.55 4.00 21.36
C ILE A 877 11.62 4.12 22.88
N PHE A 878 10.77 4.99 23.43
CA PHE A 878 10.52 5.07 24.87
C PHE A 878 9.23 4.34 25.21
N SER A 879 9.25 3.49 26.22
CA SER A 879 8.08 2.81 26.78
C SER A 879 7.65 3.39 28.12
N GLU A 880 6.40 3.14 28.48
CA GLU A 880 5.75 3.64 29.70
C GLU A 880 5.82 5.16 29.84
N VAL A 881 5.71 5.88 28.71
CA VAL A 881 5.83 7.34 28.70
C VAL A 881 4.59 7.97 29.34
N PRO A 882 4.76 8.83 30.36
CA PRO A 882 3.65 9.61 30.90
C PRO A 882 3.03 10.52 29.83
N PRO A 883 1.69 10.63 29.72
CA PRO A 883 1.03 11.50 28.72
C PRO A 883 1.50 12.97 28.72
N ASN A 884 1.95 13.47 29.86
CA ASN A 884 2.41 14.84 30.07
C ASN A 884 3.94 15.00 29.98
N ALA A 885 4.70 13.94 29.66
CA ALA A 885 6.14 14.00 29.45
C ALA A 885 6.50 14.96 28.32
N ILE A 886 7.70 15.56 28.35
CA ILE A 886 8.16 16.50 27.33
C ILE A 886 8.13 15.84 25.94
N ILE A 887 8.62 14.60 25.86
CA ILE A 887 8.65 13.83 24.61
C ILE A 887 7.25 13.39 24.12
N ALA A 888 6.23 13.48 24.98
CA ALA A 888 4.82 13.24 24.61
C ALA A 888 4.08 14.54 24.26
N GLN A 889 4.62 15.72 24.57
CA GLN A 889 3.92 17.00 24.39
C GLN A 889 4.53 17.89 23.31
N GLN A 890 5.86 17.84 23.14
CA GLN A 890 6.58 18.72 22.20
C GLN A 890 6.97 17.99 20.92
N GLU A 891 6.89 18.69 19.79
CA GLU A 891 7.34 18.19 18.48
C GLU A 891 8.87 18.09 18.44
N ILE A 892 9.39 16.88 18.17
CA ILE A 892 10.84 16.60 18.12
C ILE A 892 11.36 16.69 16.68
N PHE A 893 10.55 16.22 15.72
CA PHE A 893 10.86 16.16 14.29
C PHE A 893 12.07 15.28 13.96
N GLY A 894 12.06 14.05 14.51
CA GLY A 894 13.13 13.06 14.37
C GLY A 894 12.63 11.65 14.72
N PRO A 895 13.49 10.62 14.63
CA PRO A 895 13.08 9.22 14.75
C PRO A 895 12.96 8.79 16.23
N VAL A 896 12.10 9.48 16.99
CA VAL A 896 11.86 9.26 18.42
C VAL A 896 10.37 9.01 18.66
N LEU A 897 10.03 7.83 19.17
CA LEU A 897 8.66 7.38 19.40
C LEU A 897 8.37 7.22 20.90
N ALA A 898 7.29 7.85 21.38
CA ALA A 898 6.78 7.67 22.73
C ALA A 898 5.64 6.65 22.76
N VAL A 899 5.80 5.55 23.50
CA VAL A 899 4.77 4.52 23.69
C VAL A 899 4.07 4.75 25.04
N ILE A 900 2.79 5.10 24.99
CA ILE A 900 1.97 5.46 26.15
C ILE A 900 0.98 4.32 26.42
N LYS A 901 0.98 3.81 27.66
CA LYS A 901 0.05 2.78 28.12
C LYS A 901 -1.22 3.42 28.67
N VAL A 902 -2.39 2.98 28.23
CA VAL A 902 -3.70 3.46 28.70
C VAL A 902 -4.60 2.29 29.08
N LYS A 903 -5.53 2.50 30.01
CA LYS A 903 -6.37 1.44 30.57
C LYS A 903 -7.51 1.02 29.63
N ASP A 904 -8.10 1.97 28.93
CA ASP A 904 -9.32 1.83 28.12
C ASP A 904 -9.32 2.83 26.96
N PHE A 905 -10.26 2.63 26.03
CA PHE A 905 -10.36 3.44 24.82
C PHE A 905 -10.69 4.92 25.11
N GLN A 906 -11.45 5.19 26.17
CA GLN A 906 -11.81 6.56 26.53
C GLN A 906 -10.61 7.34 27.07
N GLU A 907 -9.75 6.71 27.88
CA GLU A 907 -8.46 7.29 28.25
C GLU A 907 -7.56 7.47 27.03
N ALA A 908 -7.59 6.55 26.07
CA ALA A 908 -6.81 6.66 24.84
C ALA A 908 -7.14 7.94 24.05
N LEU A 909 -8.43 8.26 23.88
CA LEU A 909 -8.88 9.50 23.24
C LEU A 909 -8.51 10.74 24.05
N ALA A 910 -8.68 10.71 25.37
CA ALA A 910 -8.30 11.81 26.24
C ALA A 910 -6.79 12.13 26.15
N VAL A 911 -5.94 11.10 26.11
CA VAL A 911 -4.49 11.24 25.92
C VAL A 911 -4.16 11.71 24.50
N ALA A 912 -4.85 11.19 23.48
CA ALA A 912 -4.62 11.58 22.09
C ALA A 912 -4.88 13.07 21.87
N ASN A 913 -6.00 13.59 22.40
CA ASN A 913 -6.40 15.00 22.33
C ASN A 913 -5.67 15.89 23.34
N GLY A 914 -4.94 15.32 24.30
CA GLY A 914 -4.25 16.04 25.38
C GLY A 914 -2.99 16.83 24.96
N THR A 915 -2.91 17.32 23.72
CA THR A 915 -1.80 18.14 23.21
C THR A 915 -2.33 19.42 22.56
N ASN A 916 -1.47 20.41 22.33
CA ASN A 916 -1.88 21.65 21.65
C ASN A 916 -2.06 21.50 20.12
N TYR A 917 -1.82 20.33 19.56
CA TYR A 917 -1.76 20.05 18.12
C TYR A 917 -2.95 19.22 17.65
N ALA A 918 -3.33 19.36 16.38
CA ALA A 918 -4.46 18.64 15.77
C ALA A 918 -4.23 18.43 14.26
N LEU A 919 -3.10 17.84 13.88
CA LEU A 919 -2.74 17.61 12.47
C LEU A 919 -3.20 16.24 11.97
N THR A 920 -2.53 15.16 12.39
CA THR A 920 -2.88 13.78 12.02
C THR A 920 -3.10 12.90 13.24
N GLY A 921 -3.97 11.90 13.08
CA GLY A 921 -4.27 10.88 14.09
C GLY A 921 -4.59 9.56 13.43
N GLY A 922 -4.31 8.46 14.14
CA GLY A 922 -4.56 7.11 13.65
C GLY A 922 -5.27 6.24 14.67
N LEU A 923 -6.05 5.27 14.18
CA LEU A 923 -6.63 4.21 14.99
C LEU A 923 -6.44 2.87 14.29
N TYR A 924 -5.82 1.91 14.98
CA TYR A 924 -5.94 0.49 14.64
C TYR A 924 -6.97 -0.14 15.57
N SER A 925 -8.12 -0.50 15.01
CA SER A 925 -9.23 -1.12 15.73
C SER A 925 -10.10 -1.90 14.76
N ARG A 926 -10.68 -3.00 15.25
CA ARG A 926 -11.76 -3.74 14.62
C ARG A 926 -13.00 -3.77 15.51
N THR A 927 -13.13 -2.79 16.41
CA THR A 927 -14.31 -2.55 17.24
C THR A 927 -15.14 -1.42 16.60
N PRO A 928 -16.30 -1.72 15.97
CA PRO A 928 -17.11 -0.71 15.28
C PRO A 928 -17.44 0.53 16.13
N SER A 929 -17.79 0.34 17.39
CA SER A 929 -18.12 1.43 18.32
C SER A 929 -16.92 2.35 18.60
N HIS A 930 -15.73 1.80 18.81
CA HIS A 930 -14.50 2.58 18.99
C HIS A 930 -14.11 3.35 17.73
N ILE A 931 -14.28 2.75 16.54
CA ILE A 931 -14.05 3.43 15.26
C ILE A 931 -15.00 4.63 15.13
N GLN A 932 -16.29 4.44 15.42
CA GLN A 932 -17.28 5.51 15.37
C GLN A 932 -16.95 6.62 16.38
N GLN A 933 -16.56 6.26 17.60
CA GLN A 933 -16.20 7.21 18.63
C GLN A 933 -14.95 8.02 18.23
N ALA A 934 -13.90 7.38 17.69
CA ALA A 934 -12.73 8.11 17.18
C ALA A 934 -13.07 9.06 16.02
N GLN A 935 -13.98 8.69 15.12
CA GLN A 935 -14.44 9.57 14.05
C GLN A 935 -15.13 10.84 14.58
N GLN A 936 -15.75 10.78 15.76
CA GLN A 936 -16.47 11.89 16.37
C GLN A 936 -15.60 12.71 17.32
N GLU A 937 -14.69 12.05 18.05
CA GLU A 937 -14.02 12.62 19.21
C GLU A 937 -12.50 12.77 19.05
N PHE A 938 -11.85 12.11 18.08
CA PHE A 938 -10.41 12.29 17.87
C PHE A 938 -10.15 13.59 17.08
N GLU A 939 -9.72 14.63 17.79
CA GLU A 939 -9.58 16.00 17.29
C GLU A 939 -8.32 16.18 16.42
N VAL A 940 -8.40 15.74 15.17
CA VAL A 940 -7.32 15.91 14.17
C VAL A 940 -7.86 16.37 12.82
N GLY A 941 -7.04 17.10 12.06
CA GLY A 941 -7.36 17.47 10.70
C GLY A 941 -7.48 16.27 9.76
N ASN A 942 -6.61 15.26 9.91
CA ASN A 942 -6.60 14.05 9.11
C ASN A 942 -6.57 12.81 10.00
N LEU A 943 -7.71 12.12 10.10
CA LEU A 943 -7.85 10.85 10.82
C LEU A 943 -7.71 9.65 9.86
N TYR A 944 -6.93 8.66 10.26
CA TYR A 944 -6.69 7.44 9.48
C TYR A 944 -7.07 6.20 10.29
N ILE A 945 -7.82 5.27 9.69
CA ILE A 945 -8.28 4.04 10.36
C ILE A 945 -7.64 2.83 9.69
N ASN A 946 -7.01 1.95 10.48
CA ASN A 946 -6.36 0.71 10.04
C ASN A 946 -5.34 0.88 8.91
N ARG A 947 -4.55 1.97 8.98
CA ARG A 947 -3.45 2.28 8.05
C ARG A 947 -2.49 3.31 8.64
N THR A 948 -1.39 3.57 7.94
CA THR A 948 -0.45 4.65 8.26
C THR A 948 -1.13 6.03 8.31
N ILE A 949 -0.56 6.95 9.09
CA ILE A 949 -1.04 8.34 9.22
C ILE A 949 -0.27 9.35 8.34
N THR A 950 0.64 8.84 7.50
CA THR A 950 1.50 9.64 6.61
C THR A 950 1.20 9.35 5.14
N GLY A 951 1.71 10.20 4.24
CA GLY A 951 1.49 10.05 2.79
C GLY A 951 0.08 10.40 2.37
N ALA A 952 -0.42 11.56 2.81
CA ALA A 952 -1.68 12.12 2.35
C ALA A 952 -1.57 12.43 0.85
N ILE A 953 -2.59 12.05 0.07
CA ILE A 953 -2.59 12.24 -1.39
C ILE A 953 -3.55 13.36 -1.75
N VAL A 954 -3.13 14.25 -2.65
CA VAL A 954 -3.93 15.37 -3.18
C VAL A 954 -5.31 14.89 -3.64
N ALA A 955 -6.34 15.69 -3.38
CA ALA A 955 -7.77 15.40 -3.59
C ALA A 955 -8.35 14.24 -2.76
N ARG A 956 -7.57 13.19 -2.45
CA ARG A 956 -8.02 12.01 -1.70
C ARG A 956 -8.02 12.26 -0.20
N GLN A 957 -6.97 12.90 0.32
CA GLN A 957 -6.84 13.31 1.71
C GLN A 957 -6.31 14.75 1.77
N PRO A 958 -7.13 15.77 1.43
CA PRO A 958 -6.75 17.16 1.64
C PRO A 958 -6.11 17.36 3.02
N PHE A 959 -4.90 17.90 3.03
CA PHE A 959 -4.01 17.82 4.16
C PHE A 959 -3.96 19.14 4.91
N GLY A 960 -4.25 19.10 6.20
CA GLY A 960 -4.01 20.21 7.10
C GLY A 960 -4.82 20.14 8.38
N GLY A 961 -4.37 20.88 9.38
CA GLY A 961 -4.87 20.80 10.75
C GLY A 961 -5.50 22.08 11.28
N PHE A 962 -5.88 22.02 12.55
CA PHE A 962 -6.33 23.15 13.36
C PHE A 962 -5.55 23.21 14.68
N ASN A 963 -6.00 23.98 15.67
CA ASN A 963 -5.25 24.29 16.89
C ASN A 963 -3.86 24.86 16.54
N LEU A 964 -2.79 24.45 17.23
CA LEU A 964 -1.43 24.91 16.90
C LEU A 964 -0.80 24.17 15.70
N SER A 965 -1.54 23.29 15.03
CA SER A 965 -1.09 22.65 13.79
C SER A 965 -1.40 23.46 12.53
N GLY A 966 -2.26 24.45 12.60
CA GLY A 966 -2.57 25.26 11.42
C GLY A 966 -3.83 26.09 11.57
N VAL A 967 -4.19 26.78 10.49
CA VAL A 967 -5.33 27.71 10.45
C VAL A 967 -6.56 27.14 9.73
N GLY A 968 -6.66 25.80 9.64
CA GLY A 968 -7.77 25.11 8.97
C GLY A 968 -7.71 25.16 7.44
N SER A 969 -6.55 25.50 6.86
CA SER A 969 -6.36 25.53 5.40
C SER A 969 -5.80 24.20 4.91
N LYS A 970 -6.57 23.45 4.12
CA LYS A 970 -6.17 22.12 3.66
C LYS A 970 -5.61 22.11 2.23
N ALA A 971 -4.30 21.90 2.11
CA ALA A 971 -3.64 21.75 0.82
C ALA A 971 -4.20 20.53 0.06
N GLY A 972 -4.35 20.67 -1.25
CA GLY A 972 -4.86 19.62 -2.14
C GLY A 972 -6.36 19.38 -1.99
N GLY A 973 -7.09 20.29 -1.34
CA GLY A 973 -8.54 20.26 -1.20
C GLY A 973 -9.25 21.40 -1.94
N PRO A 974 -10.59 21.31 -2.06
CA PRO A 974 -11.39 22.23 -2.87
C PRO A 974 -11.45 23.66 -2.30
N ASP A 975 -11.14 23.83 -1.02
CA ASP A 975 -11.18 25.14 -0.35
C ASP A 975 -9.83 25.88 -0.36
N TYR A 976 -8.75 25.22 -0.80
CA TYR A 976 -7.40 25.79 -0.68
C TYR A 976 -7.21 27.05 -1.54
N LEU A 977 -7.65 27.02 -2.81
CA LEU A 977 -7.49 28.15 -3.73
C LEU A 977 -8.28 29.38 -3.29
N LEU A 978 -9.39 29.22 -2.57
CA LEU A 978 -10.17 30.32 -2.02
C LEU A 978 -9.34 31.20 -1.08
N GLN A 979 -8.32 30.63 -0.43
CA GLN A 979 -7.41 31.36 0.46
C GLN A 979 -6.54 32.38 -0.30
N PHE A 980 -6.34 32.20 -1.59
CA PHE A 980 -5.52 33.05 -2.47
C PHE A 980 -6.36 34.05 -3.27
N LEU A 981 -7.68 34.05 -3.07
CA LEU A 981 -8.66 34.81 -3.82
C LEU A 981 -9.46 35.74 -2.89
N GLU A 982 -10.19 36.68 -3.49
CA GLU A 982 -11.22 37.50 -2.85
C GLU A 982 -12.53 37.34 -3.63
N PRO A 983 -13.66 37.10 -2.95
CA PRO A 983 -14.95 37.07 -3.61
C PRO A 983 -15.40 38.48 -4.01
N ARG A 984 -16.16 38.56 -5.10
CA ARG A 984 -16.77 39.79 -5.60
C ARG A 984 -18.12 39.48 -6.25
N THR A 985 -19.13 40.25 -5.90
CA THR A 985 -20.43 40.24 -6.60
C THR A 985 -20.49 41.35 -7.63
N ILE A 986 -20.96 41.02 -8.83
CA ILE A 986 -21.32 41.99 -9.87
C ILE A 986 -22.83 41.86 -10.10
N THR A 987 -23.55 42.95 -9.84
CA THR A 987 -24.99 43.03 -10.05
C THR A 987 -25.27 44.02 -11.17
N GLU A 988 -26.05 43.59 -12.16
CA GLU A 988 -26.54 44.45 -13.25
C GLU A 988 -28.07 44.38 -13.32
N ASN A 989 -28.72 45.54 -13.18
CA ASN A 989 -30.11 45.69 -13.57
C ASN A 989 -30.19 45.66 -15.10
N ILE A 990 -30.70 44.55 -15.64
CA ILE A 990 -30.85 44.35 -17.08
C ILE A 990 -32.24 44.78 -17.58
N GLN A 991 -33.13 45.21 -16.70
CA GLN A 991 -34.43 45.74 -17.08
C GLN A 991 -34.28 47.11 -17.76
N ARG A 992 -34.81 47.22 -18.96
CA ARG A 992 -34.82 48.46 -19.75
C ARG A 992 -36.22 48.72 -20.30
N GLN A 993 -36.80 49.87 -19.98
CA GLN A 993 -38.14 50.28 -20.44
C GLN A 993 -39.24 49.25 -20.15
N GLY A 994 -39.17 48.58 -18.99
CA GLY A 994 -40.15 47.55 -18.59
C GLY A 994 -39.91 46.16 -19.18
N PHE A 995 -38.84 45.96 -19.96
CA PHE A 995 -38.48 44.69 -20.59
C PHE A 995 -37.17 44.12 -20.03
N ALA A 996 -37.13 42.81 -19.79
CA ALA A 996 -35.92 42.03 -19.54
C ALA A 996 -36.12 40.59 -20.08
N PRO A 997 -35.05 39.89 -20.49
CA PRO A 997 -35.10 38.45 -20.72
C PRO A 997 -35.59 37.73 -19.45
N ILE A 998 -36.61 36.88 -19.58
CA ILE A 998 -37.15 36.04 -18.48
C ILE A 998 -36.42 34.68 -18.45
N GLU A 999 -35.81 34.25 -19.57
CA GLU A 999 -35.06 33.00 -19.66
C GLU A 999 -33.88 32.98 -18.68
N GLY A 1000 -33.83 31.97 -17.80
CA GLY A 1000 -32.81 31.81 -16.77
C GLY A 1000 -33.22 32.25 -15.35
N ALA A 1001 -34.48 32.62 -15.14
CA ALA A 1001 -35.03 32.99 -13.83
C ALA A 1001 -35.80 31.85 -13.10
N ASP A 1002 -35.90 30.66 -13.71
CA ASP A 1002 -36.56 29.47 -13.15
C ASP A 1002 -35.66 28.65 -12.21
#